data_AF-A0A941QCH1-F1
#
_entry.id   AF-A0A941QCH1-F1
#
_cell.length_a   1.000
_cell.length_b   1.000
_cell.length_c   1.000
_cell.angle_alpha   90.00
_cell.angle_beta   90.00
_cell.angle_gamma   90.00
#
_symmetry.space_group_name_H-M   'P 1'
#
loop_
_entity.id
_entity.type
_entity.pdbx_description
1 polymer ?
#
loop_
_entity_poly.entity_id
_entity_poly.type
_entity_poly.pdbx_seq_one_letter_code
_entity_poly.pdbx_strand_id
1 'polypeptide(L)'
;MKPSNCPVRVPSPLALASLLIGAFAASPALVAAEQGLAVERRTNAVEIERQQAAPTTQRAARDALAGHATDFDQGTGRRPVLEPSPAAAHSAVDHRSVARRALAQPGSASRRDDRYGATLANLGRLDAEGVRALSAERLSAVGREVQARRDGGGALLLGWLALQRQAADAAASWFDRAAQWGRAGEAQEGKDQALLALARQAALDGEEVSALQLAREIAEPRRAEAMTTLGWMLLDAGRPAQAATFFSAVASVSALESAAEPALYGQILAWRASALADESRRLACDNARQSARIAMACGDSLAAAMVAAYESGRHAEVLEHAATLSSLGIARPDLEPLVAWSALRTGDARAAAGRFERLAAQSDDPGPVYGLIESLRGAGEDERLAALADRLPLVARILGAEQRDRAFARKQFDLAERLDPHHATAPGRIGWAVDATAELSRTSGDSGLDRLTMWTQRVGVEGMAGEVRLRIEAQGASLRAGRPGGNADLGWRHTAPDAYPPLEEDKTAQGRVSARWELPDLTLFGSLGSSPAGGAVSSSATGDFGLTYYRDPYSATAQVFQRVVGPSLLAYSGTRDPVLGQRWGGVLERGASVLGVWAPGGRLSAALGAEWAELDGHDVADNHRYQLSGSLAYDLKPEGFDYLRVGPLLQYSAYQRNLRYFTYGHGGYYSPQRSLQWGLLVDALSAENQRQQWRAVGTILHGSADEDAAPRFPARPADGGQYAETTTRGLAANLEVQWARLLAPHLIVGAYAAVSSAPGYDHAHAGVMLRVPFEPRSSLVSADLPFADPRTRR
;
A
#
# COMPACT_ATOMS: atom_id res chain seq x y z
N MET A 1 81.46 -9.43 51.72
CA MET A 1 80.41 -9.30 52.75
C MET A 1 79.56 -8.08 52.42
N LYS A 2 78.25 -8.30 52.16
CA LYS A 2 77.13 -7.36 51.93
C LYS A 2 77.30 -6.24 50.86
N PRO A 3 76.47 -6.24 49.80
CA PRO A 3 76.23 -5.05 48.98
C PRO A 3 75.19 -4.14 49.65
N SER A 4 75.46 -2.84 49.61
CA SER A 4 74.63 -1.76 50.14
C SER A 4 73.44 -1.45 49.23
N ASN A 5 72.26 -1.40 49.83
CA ASN A 5 70.97 -1.04 49.25
C ASN A 5 70.98 0.33 48.56
N CYS A 6 70.66 0.36 47.27
CA CYS A 6 70.07 1.54 46.61
C CYS A 6 68.55 1.31 46.50
N PRO A 7 67.70 2.27 46.89
CA PRO A 7 66.28 2.12 46.72
C PRO A 7 65.92 2.30 45.24
N VAL A 8 65.40 1.24 44.63
CA VAL A 8 64.65 1.34 43.37
C VAL A 8 63.43 2.22 43.67
N ARG A 9 63.44 3.45 43.16
CA ARG A 9 62.27 4.33 43.21
C ARG A 9 61.17 3.66 42.38
N VAL A 10 60.14 3.20 43.08
CA VAL A 10 58.87 2.80 42.48
C VAL A 10 58.34 3.99 41.68
N PRO A 11 58.04 3.86 40.37
CA PRO A 11 57.40 4.93 39.63
C PRO A 11 56.04 5.23 40.26
N SER A 12 55.67 6.51 40.32
CA SER A 12 54.44 7.02 40.92
C SER A 12 53.21 6.26 40.37
N PRO A 13 52.19 5.94 41.20
CA PRO A 13 50.97 5.23 40.76
C PRO A 13 50.13 5.97 39.71
N LEU A 14 50.50 7.23 39.41
CA LEU A 14 49.86 8.08 38.41
C LEU A 14 50.43 7.90 36.98
N ALA A 15 51.46 7.07 36.80
CA ALA A 15 52.08 6.78 35.49
C ALA A 15 51.71 5.39 34.92
N LEU A 16 50.75 4.70 35.53
CA LEU A 16 50.41 3.29 35.24
C LEU A 16 48.94 3.08 34.82
N ALA A 17 48.19 4.15 34.54
CA ALA A 17 46.76 4.07 34.22
C ALA A 17 46.36 4.84 32.95
N SER A 18 47.29 5.01 32.01
CA SER A 18 47.03 5.70 30.73
C SER A 18 46.94 4.69 29.59
N LEU A 19 45.88 4.81 28.79
CA LEU A 19 45.61 4.31 27.43
C LEU A 19 44.76 3.06 27.25
N LEU A 20 43.46 3.27 27.32
CA LEU A 20 42.41 2.34 26.94
C LEU A 20 41.71 2.76 25.64
N ILE A 21 41.69 1.89 24.63
CA ILE A 21 40.60 1.77 23.65
C ILE A 21 40.63 2.71 22.43
N GLY A 22 41.46 2.34 21.46
CA GLY A 22 41.28 2.67 20.03
C GLY A 22 40.17 1.86 19.31
N ALA A 23 39.32 1.12 20.04
CA ALA A 23 38.28 0.26 19.46
C ALA A 23 36.88 0.92 19.38
N PHE A 24 36.73 2.16 19.86
CA PHE A 24 35.42 2.82 19.91
C PHE A 24 34.95 3.39 18.58
N ALA A 25 35.86 3.78 17.68
CA ALA A 25 35.50 4.52 16.47
C ALA A 25 34.91 3.66 15.33
N ALA A 26 35.04 2.32 15.40
CA ALA A 26 34.61 1.43 14.33
C ALA A 26 33.93 0.14 14.85
N SER A 27 33.26 0.19 16.02
CA SER A 27 32.49 -0.98 16.46
C SER A 27 31.36 -1.26 15.45
N PRO A 28 31.18 -2.51 14.97
CA PRO A 28 30.12 -2.87 14.05
C PRO A 28 28.71 -2.53 14.58
N ALA A 29 28.54 -2.34 15.89
CA ALA A 29 27.31 -1.81 16.50
C ALA A 29 27.00 -0.33 16.18
N LEU A 30 28.00 0.53 15.98
CA LEU A 30 27.79 1.93 15.56
C LEU A 30 27.40 1.99 14.06
N VAL A 31 27.96 1.07 13.26
CA VAL A 31 27.55 0.81 11.87
C VAL A 31 26.17 0.15 11.81
N ALA A 32 25.82 -0.71 12.78
CA ALA A 32 24.48 -1.29 12.93
C ALA A 32 23.41 -0.25 13.21
N ALA A 33 23.78 0.82 13.91
CA ALA A 33 22.88 1.92 14.19
C ALA A 33 22.56 2.73 12.90
N GLU A 34 23.54 2.88 11.98
CA GLU A 34 23.32 3.44 10.63
C GLU A 34 22.47 2.56 9.73
N GLN A 35 22.73 1.26 9.78
CA GLN A 35 22.14 0.28 8.87
C GLN A 35 20.92 -0.41 9.46
N GLY A 36 20.47 0.03 10.64
CA GLY A 36 19.32 -0.48 11.38
C GLY A 36 18.01 -0.23 10.64
N LEU A 37 17.83 -0.81 9.48
CA LEU A 37 16.59 -1.06 8.76
C LEU A 37 15.47 -0.03 8.95
N ALA A 38 15.45 1.00 8.12
CA ALA A 38 14.82 0.94 6.81
C ALA A 38 13.64 -0.01 6.52
N VAL A 39 12.90 -0.46 7.52
CA VAL A 39 11.69 -1.25 7.26
C VAL A 39 10.52 -0.41 7.69
N GLU A 40 9.62 -0.19 6.73
CA GLU A 40 8.33 0.49 6.90
C GLU A 40 8.35 2.02 6.73
N ARG A 41 8.63 2.47 5.50
CA ARG A 41 7.65 3.34 4.83
C ARG A 41 6.74 2.44 3.99
N ARG A 42 5.68 1.90 4.59
CA ARG A 42 4.43 1.88 3.83
C ARG A 42 4.05 3.35 3.70
N THR A 43 4.41 3.94 2.57
CA THR A 43 4.11 5.34 2.28
C THR A 43 2.61 5.48 2.39
N ASN A 44 2.18 6.27 3.37
CA ASN A 44 0.77 6.56 3.60
C ASN A 44 0.07 6.98 2.30
N ALA A 45 0.75 7.57 1.31
CA ALA A 45 0.13 7.93 0.02
C ALA A 45 -0.41 6.72 -0.77
N VAL A 46 0.40 5.65 -0.97
CA VAL A 46 -0.03 4.46 -1.71
C VAL A 46 -1.02 3.64 -0.89
N GLU A 47 -0.82 3.54 0.43
CA GLU A 47 -1.77 2.84 1.31
C GLU A 47 -3.09 3.62 1.44
N ILE A 48 -3.08 4.96 1.44
CA ILE A 48 -4.27 5.83 1.44
C ILE A 48 -4.98 5.73 0.10
N GLU A 49 -4.27 5.82 -1.04
CA GLU A 49 -4.87 5.62 -2.37
C GLU A 49 -5.45 4.20 -2.50
N ARG A 50 -4.76 3.18 -1.97
CA ARG A 50 -5.23 1.80 -1.91
C ARG A 50 -6.47 1.63 -1.03
N GLN A 51 -6.50 2.28 0.15
CA GLN A 51 -7.64 2.27 1.06
C GLN A 51 -8.83 3.08 0.51
N GLN A 52 -8.57 4.10 -0.30
CA GLN A 52 -9.58 4.92 -0.96
C GLN A 52 -10.13 4.28 -2.25
N ALA A 53 -9.35 3.45 -2.94
CA ALA A 53 -9.73 2.84 -4.23
C ALA A 53 -10.90 1.84 -4.13
N ALA A 54 -10.95 1.03 -3.07
CA ALA A 54 -12.05 0.08 -2.83
C ALA A 54 -13.42 0.78 -2.64
N PRO A 55 -13.55 1.86 -1.83
CA PRO A 55 -14.79 2.62 -1.74
C PRO A 55 -15.18 3.38 -3.03
N THR A 56 -14.25 3.83 -3.87
CA THR A 56 -14.58 4.39 -5.19
C THR A 56 -15.21 3.36 -6.12
N THR A 57 -14.72 2.12 -6.07
CA THR A 57 -15.29 1.01 -6.84
C THR A 57 -16.73 0.70 -6.40
N GLN A 58 -17.00 0.76 -5.09
CA GLN A 58 -18.35 0.62 -4.52
C GLN A 58 -19.29 1.76 -4.93
N ARG A 59 -18.79 3.00 -4.93
CA ARG A 59 -19.57 4.18 -5.35
C ARG A 59 -19.89 4.15 -6.84
N ALA A 60 -18.94 3.80 -7.70
CA ALA A 60 -19.16 3.70 -9.14
C ALA A 60 -20.22 2.63 -9.51
N ALA A 61 -20.21 1.48 -8.83
CA ALA A 61 -21.23 0.44 -9.03
C ALA A 61 -22.62 0.90 -8.54
N ARG A 62 -22.68 1.65 -7.43
CA ARG A 62 -23.91 2.30 -6.96
C ARG A 62 -24.43 3.35 -7.94
N ASP A 63 -23.56 4.19 -8.46
CA ASP A 63 -23.93 5.26 -9.39
C ASP A 63 -24.38 4.68 -10.74
N ALA A 64 -23.78 3.58 -11.19
CA ALA A 64 -24.25 2.82 -12.37
C ALA A 64 -25.65 2.22 -12.15
N LEU A 65 -25.91 1.66 -10.97
CA LEU A 65 -27.23 1.16 -10.58
C LEU A 65 -28.25 2.29 -10.41
N ALA A 66 -27.84 3.44 -9.89
CA ALA A 66 -28.67 4.63 -9.75
C ALA A 66 -29.01 5.23 -11.13
N GLY A 67 -28.05 5.25 -12.06
CA GLY A 67 -28.25 5.68 -13.45
C GLY A 67 -29.28 4.83 -14.18
N HIS A 68 -29.22 3.50 -14.02
CA HIS A 68 -30.24 2.57 -14.55
C HIS A 68 -31.59 2.67 -13.80
N ALA A 69 -31.59 3.01 -12.52
CA ALA A 69 -32.83 3.30 -11.79
C ALA A 69 -33.46 4.63 -12.25
N THR A 70 -32.68 5.65 -12.61
CA THR A 70 -33.18 6.95 -13.11
C THR A 70 -33.66 6.92 -14.56
N ASP A 71 -33.09 6.06 -15.42
CA ASP A 71 -33.63 5.82 -16.77
C ASP A 71 -35.01 5.12 -16.71
N PHE A 72 -35.30 4.46 -15.58
CA PHE A 72 -36.60 3.87 -15.29
C PHE A 72 -37.62 4.90 -14.77
N ASP A 73 -37.17 5.89 -14.01
CA ASP A 73 -38.00 6.97 -13.45
C ASP A 73 -38.29 8.08 -14.49
N GLN A 74 -37.44 8.22 -15.51
CA GLN A 74 -37.62 9.17 -16.62
C GLN A 74 -38.26 8.57 -17.88
N GLY A 75 -39.18 7.62 -17.80
CA GLY A 75 -40.14 7.35 -18.90
C GLY A 75 -39.56 7.09 -20.31
N THR A 76 -38.27 6.76 -20.45
CA THR A 76 -37.57 6.46 -21.72
C THR A 76 -37.49 4.97 -21.99
N GLY A 77 -37.95 4.13 -21.05
CA GLY A 77 -38.50 2.83 -21.38
C GLY A 77 -39.62 3.08 -22.37
N ARG A 78 -39.27 3.05 -23.68
CA ARG A 78 -40.21 3.09 -24.79
C ARG A 78 -41.40 2.32 -24.31
N ARG A 79 -42.54 3.02 -24.12
CA ARG A 79 -43.84 2.37 -23.98
C ARG A 79 -43.75 1.18 -24.92
N PRO A 80 -44.09 -0.04 -24.49
CA PRO A 80 -44.61 -0.91 -25.50
C PRO A 80 -45.70 -0.06 -26.12
N VAL A 81 -45.45 0.40 -27.35
CA VAL A 81 -46.41 0.18 -28.40
C VAL A 81 -46.61 -1.34 -28.31
N LEU A 82 -47.41 -1.77 -27.32
CA LEU A 82 -48.68 -2.38 -27.63
C LEU A 82 -49.03 -1.67 -28.93
N GLU A 83 -48.70 -2.29 -30.07
CA GLU A 83 -49.60 -2.18 -31.20
C GLU A 83 -50.94 -2.21 -30.52
N PRO A 84 -51.67 -1.08 -30.52
CA PRO A 84 -52.71 -0.77 -29.56
C PRO A 84 -53.38 -2.09 -29.28
N SER A 85 -53.21 -2.61 -28.04
CA SER A 85 -53.76 -3.93 -27.64
C SER A 85 -55.06 -4.06 -28.39
N PRO A 86 -55.45 -5.20 -28.99
CA PRO A 86 -56.69 -5.23 -29.74
C PRO A 86 -57.88 -4.61 -29.01
N ALA A 87 -57.85 -4.32 -27.70
CA ALA A 87 -58.66 -3.29 -27.05
C ALA A 87 -58.79 -1.90 -27.74
N ALA A 88 -57.77 -1.32 -28.37
CA ALA A 88 -57.83 -0.08 -29.16
C ALA A 88 -58.00 -0.34 -30.68
N ALA A 89 -57.65 -1.52 -31.20
CA ALA A 89 -58.01 -1.92 -32.58
C ALA A 89 -59.42 -2.55 -32.71
N HIS A 90 -60.02 -3.00 -31.61
CA HIS A 90 -61.43 -3.39 -31.43
C HIS A 90 -62.22 -2.27 -30.74
N SER A 91 -61.68 -1.05 -30.66
CA SER A 91 -62.51 0.15 -30.47
C SER A 91 -63.43 0.42 -31.67
N ALA A 92 -63.31 -0.39 -32.73
CA ALA A 92 -64.28 -0.50 -33.80
C ALA A 92 -64.87 -1.91 -33.89
N VAL A 93 -65.29 -2.52 -32.78
CA VAL A 93 -66.61 -3.17 -32.87
C VAL A 93 -67.54 -2.02 -33.19
N ASP A 94 -67.90 -1.87 -34.47
CA ASP A 94 -68.95 -0.96 -34.86
C ASP A 94 -70.15 -1.36 -34.00
N HIS A 95 -70.39 -0.65 -32.90
CA HIS A 95 -71.45 -0.94 -31.94
C HIS A 95 -72.81 -0.93 -32.67
N ARG A 96 -72.86 -0.27 -33.84
CA ARG A 96 -73.97 -0.32 -34.79
C ARG A 96 -74.12 -1.70 -35.45
N SER A 97 -73.04 -2.42 -35.76
CA SER A 97 -73.08 -3.73 -36.43
C SER A 97 -73.53 -4.88 -35.52
N VAL A 98 -73.22 -4.84 -34.22
CA VAL A 98 -73.66 -5.85 -33.23
C VAL A 98 -75.11 -5.59 -32.80
N ALA A 99 -75.49 -4.34 -32.52
CA ALA A 99 -76.88 -3.96 -32.31
C ALA A 99 -77.76 -4.22 -33.56
N ARG A 100 -77.24 -3.99 -34.79
CA ARG A 100 -77.93 -4.35 -36.04
C ARG A 100 -78.05 -5.86 -36.24
N ARG A 101 -77.00 -6.65 -35.96
CA ARG A 101 -77.07 -8.12 -36.03
C ARG A 101 -78.03 -8.70 -35.00
N ALA A 102 -78.08 -8.12 -33.81
CA ALA A 102 -79.00 -8.50 -32.74
C ALA A 102 -80.47 -8.24 -33.09
N LEU A 103 -80.71 -7.17 -33.84
CA LEU A 103 -82.02 -6.81 -34.39
C LEU A 103 -82.34 -7.54 -35.72
N ALA A 104 -81.40 -8.29 -36.31
CA ALA A 104 -81.53 -8.89 -37.65
C ALA A 104 -81.83 -10.41 -37.68
N GLN A 105 -81.93 -11.11 -36.54
CA GLN A 105 -82.44 -12.49 -36.51
C GLN A 105 -83.73 -12.60 -35.68
N PRO A 106 -84.91 -12.73 -36.31
CA PRO A 106 -86.17 -12.88 -35.61
C PRO A 106 -86.33 -14.32 -35.09
N GLY A 107 -85.87 -14.56 -33.86
CA GLY A 107 -86.19 -15.76 -33.10
C GLY A 107 -87.53 -15.62 -32.38
N SER A 108 -88.61 -15.99 -33.07
CA SER A 108 -89.92 -16.42 -32.55
C SER A 108 -90.52 -15.67 -31.34
N ALA A 109 -91.24 -14.58 -31.60
CA ALA A 109 -92.55 -14.32 -30.98
C ALA A 109 -93.26 -13.12 -31.64
N SER A 110 -94.43 -13.39 -32.22
CA SER A 110 -95.54 -12.44 -32.42
C SER A 110 -95.26 -11.11 -33.13
N ARG A 111 -95.63 -11.02 -34.42
CA ARG A 111 -96.02 -9.75 -35.06
C ARG A 111 -97.27 -9.22 -34.34
N ARG A 112 -97.09 -8.35 -33.35
CA ARG A 112 -98.07 -7.38 -32.85
C ARG A 112 -97.37 -6.45 -31.86
N ASP A 113 -96.85 -5.33 -32.38
CA ASP A 113 -96.87 -3.95 -31.84
C ASP A 113 -95.77 -3.10 -32.54
N ASP A 114 -96.11 -2.38 -33.62
CA ASP A 114 -95.17 -1.58 -34.44
C ASP A 114 -94.43 -0.50 -33.64
N ARG A 115 -95.02 -0.04 -32.52
CA ARG A 115 -94.45 1.03 -31.69
C ARG A 115 -93.24 0.57 -30.88
N TYR A 116 -93.24 -0.67 -30.38
CA TYR A 116 -92.14 -1.24 -29.60
C TYR A 116 -90.89 -1.48 -30.46
N GLY A 117 -91.06 -2.13 -31.61
CA GLY A 117 -89.97 -2.36 -32.57
C GLY A 117 -89.37 -1.06 -33.11
N ALA A 118 -90.21 -0.07 -33.44
CA ALA A 118 -89.74 1.26 -33.85
C ALA A 118 -88.96 1.99 -32.74
N THR A 119 -89.35 1.79 -31.47
CA THR A 119 -88.68 2.40 -30.31
C THR A 119 -87.28 1.81 -30.11
N LEU A 120 -87.12 0.49 -30.16
CA LEU A 120 -85.80 -0.16 -30.09
C LEU A 120 -84.91 0.22 -31.29
N ALA A 121 -85.48 0.26 -32.51
CA ALA A 121 -84.75 0.66 -33.71
C ALA A 121 -84.32 2.13 -33.71
N ASN A 122 -85.09 3.02 -33.06
CA ASN A 122 -84.70 4.42 -32.86
C ASN A 122 -83.57 4.53 -31.82
N LEU A 123 -83.65 3.78 -30.71
CA LEU A 123 -82.60 3.75 -29.70
C LEU A 123 -81.27 3.21 -30.25
N GLY A 124 -81.30 2.15 -31.07
CA GLY A 124 -80.11 1.59 -31.72
C GLY A 124 -79.48 2.47 -32.81
N ARG A 125 -80.13 3.60 -33.18
CA ARG A 125 -79.61 4.58 -34.15
C ARG A 125 -78.96 5.80 -33.52
N LEU A 126 -79.08 5.96 -32.20
CA LEU A 126 -78.47 7.08 -31.49
C LEU A 126 -76.94 7.02 -31.56
N ASP A 127 -76.32 8.18 -31.66
CA ASP A 127 -74.88 8.34 -31.49
C ASP A 127 -74.51 8.46 -29.99
N ALA A 128 -73.23 8.49 -29.69
CA ALA A 128 -72.74 8.52 -28.30
C ALA A 128 -73.23 9.75 -27.50
N GLU A 129 -73.54 10.86 -28.19
CA GLU A 129 -74.09 12.06 -27.56
C GLU A 129 -75.59 11.88 -27.28
N GLY A 130 -76.35 11.36 -28.24
CA GLY A 130 -77.75 11.00 -28.09
C GLY A 130 -77.99 9.94 -27.02
N VAL A 131 -77.10 8.97 -26.87
CA VAL A 131 -77.19 7.93 -25.81
C VAL A 131 -76.95 8.50 -24.41
N ARG A 132 -76.01 9.44 -24.27
CA ARG A 132 -75.77 10.16 -23.01
C ARG A 132 -76.92 11.09 -22.65
N ALA A 133 -77.58 11.71 -23.64
CA ALA A 133 -78.71 12.61 -23.47
C ALA A 133 -80.06 11.91 -23.15
N LEU A 134 -80.16 10.57 -23.25
CA LEU A 134 -81.38 9.84 -22.91
C LEU A 134 -81.78 10.04 -21.43
N SER A 135 -83.05 10.33 -21.16
CA SER A 135 -83.55 10.42 -19.79
C SER A 135 -83.67 9.04 -19.15
N ALA A 136 -83.39 8.97 -17.83
CA ALA A 136 -83.52 7.73 -17.05
C ALA A 136 -84.96 7.17 -17.09
N GLU A 137 -85.95 8.06 -17.14
CA GLU A 137 -87.36 7.69 -17.25
C GLU A 137 -87.67 6.97 -18.57
N ARG A 138 -87.13 7.45 -19.69
CA ARG A 138 -87.31 6.83 -21.01
C ARG A 138 -86.62 5.47 -21.09
N LEU A 139 -85.42 5.33 -20.52
CA LEU A 139 -84.72 4.05 -20.42
C LEU A 139 -85.45 3.06 -19.52
N SER A 140 -86.01 3.51 -18.39
CA SER A 140 -86.80 2.68 -17.48
C SER A 140 -88.11 2.21 -18.11
N ALA A 141 -88.79 3.09 -18.86
CA ALA A 141 -90.02 2.73 -19.58
C ALA A 141 -89.76 1.64 -20.63
N VAL A 142 -88.71 1.79 -21.44
CA VAL A 142 -88.30 0.79 -22.43
C VAL A 142 -87.81 -0.48 -21.75
N GLY A 143 -87.07 -0.38 -20.64
CA GLY A 143 -86.61 -1.51 -19.85
C GLY A 143 -87.76 -2.37 -19.29
N ARG A 144 -88.82 -1.75 -18.76
CA ARG A 144 -90.02 -2.47 -18.29
C ARG A 144 -90.69 -3.25 -19.42
N GLU A 145 -90.74 -2.66 -20.62
CA GLU A 145 -91.36 -3.28 -21.78
C GLU A 145 -90.52 -4.45 -22.33
N VAL A 146 -89.19 -4.28 -22.40
CA VAL A 146 -88.22 -5.34 -22.73
C VAL A 146 -88.33 -6.51 -21.73
N GLN A 147 -88.49 -6.22 -20.43
CA GLN A 147 -88.62 -7.22 -19.38
C GLN A 147 -89.96 -7.96 -19.41
N ALA A 148 -91.07 -7.25 -19.64
CA ALA A 148 -92.39 -7.85 -19.78
C ALA A 148 -92.47 -8.83 -20.97
N ARG A 149 -91.74 -8.51 -22.05
CA ARG A 149 -91.69 -9.31 -23.28
C ARG A 149 -90.61 -10.41 -23.26
N ARG A 150 -89.70 -10.40 -22.27
CA ARG A 150 -88.49 -11.26 -22.23
C ARG A 150 -87.70 -11.22 -23.55
N ASP A 151 -87.54 -10.02 -24.10
CA ASP A 151 -86.89 -9.81 -25.40
C ASP A 151 -85.36 -9.75 -25.24
N GLY A 152 -84.67 -10.81 -25.66
CA GLY A 152 -83.21 -10.90 -25.60
C GLY A 152 -82.48 -9.88 -26.49
N GLY A 153 -83.05 -9.47 -27.62
CA GLY A 153 -82.46 -8.46 -28.50
C GLY A 153 -82.60 -7.05 -27.92
N GLY A 154 -83.75 -6.73 -27.35
CA GLY A 154 -83.99 -5.50 -26.59
C GLY A 154 -83.09 -5.40 -25.34
N ALA A 155 -82.89 -6.51 -24.63
CA ALA A 155 -81.99 -6.57 -23.47
C ALA A 155 -80.53 -6.34 -23.87
N LEU A 156 -80.07 -6.90 -25.00
CA LEU A 156 -78.71 -6.69 -25.51
C LEU A 156 -78.46 -5.21 -25.87
N LEU A 157 -79.41 -4.57 -26.55
CA LEU A 157 -79.33 -3.14 -26.87
C LEU A 157 -79.26 -2.28 -25.60
N LEU A 158 -80.10 -2.55 -24.59
CA LEU A 158 -80.06 -1.83 -23.31
C LEU A 158 -78.74 -2.03 -22.55
N GLY A 159 -78.14 -3.23 -22.64
CA GLY A 159 -76.81 -3.51 -22.08
C GLY A 159 -75.71 -2.64 -22.71
N TRP A 160 -75.67 -2.56 -24.04
CA TRP A 160 -74.70 -1.71 -24.76
C TRP A 160 -74.91 -0.22 -24.51
N LEU A 161 -76.16 0.24 -24.43
CA LEU A 161 -76.49 1.63 -24.09
C LEU A 161 -76.04 1.97 -22.66
N ALA A 162 -76.20 1.04 -21.71
CA ALA A 162 -75.74 1.21 -20.34
C ALA A 162 -74.20 1.30 -20.25
N LEU A 163 -73.46 0.48 -21.02
CA LEU A 163 -71.99 0.58 -21.13
C LEU A 163 -71.54 1.95 -21.64
N GLN A 164 -72.16 2.47 -22.70
CA GLN A 164 -71.83 3.80 -23.24
C GLN A 164 -72.10 4.94 -22.26
N ARG A 165 -72.98 4.71 -21.28
CA ARG A 165 -73.29 5.64 -20.19
C ARG A 165 -72.47 5.40 -18.93
N GLN A 166 -71.46 4.52 -18.99
CA GLN A 166 -70.63 4.13 -17.83
C GLN A 166 -71.42 3.50 -16.68
N ALA A 167 -72.62 2.96 -16.96
CA ALA A 167 -73.47 2.28 -15.98
C ALA A 167 -73.26 0.76 -16.05
N ALA A 168 -72.09 0.31 -15.61
CA ALA A 168 -71.64 -1.06 -15.79
C ALA A 168 -72.49 -2.11 -15.02
N ASP A 169 -73.01 -1.79 -13.83
CA ASP A 169 -73.92 -2.67 -13.07
C ASP A 169 -75.23 -2.94 -13.82
N ALA A 170 -75.80 -1.87 -14.39
CA ALA A 170 -77.00 -1.94 -15.19
C ALA A 170 -76.75 -2.72 -16.48
N ALA A 171 -75.58 -2.51 -17.11
CA ALA A 171 -75.18 -3.23 -18.30
C ALA A 171 -75.04 -4.74 -18.05
N ALA A 172 -74.30 -5.15 -17.01
CA ALA A 172 -74.13 -6.55 -16.63
C ALA A 172 -75.50 -7.23 -16.40
N SER A 173 -76.38 -6.57 -15.65
CA SER A 173 -77.74 -7.05 -15.39
C SER A 173 -78.58 -7.22 -16.67
N TRP A 174 -78.41 -6.36 -17.67
CA TRP A 174 -79.11 -6.47 -18.96
C TRP A 174 -78.52 -7.58 -19.83
N PHE A 175 -77.20 -7.77 -19.83
CA PHE A 175 -76.57 -8.88 -20.55
C PHE A 175 -76.91 -10.25 -19.94
N ASP A 176 -77.03 -10.35 -18.62
CA ASP A 176 -77.53 -11.57 -17.96
C ASP A 176 -78.95 -11.93 -18.40
N ARG A 177 -79.83 -10.93 -18.48
CA ARG A 177 -81.19 -11.12 -19.01
C ARG A 177 -81.17 -11.50 -20.48
N ALA A 178 -80.34 -10.85 -21.30
CA ALA A 178 -80.18 -11.20 -22.71
C ALA A 178 -79.71 -12.65 -22.88
N ALA A 179 -78.78 -13.11 -22.04
CA ALA A 179 -78.31 -14.50 -22.02
C ALA A 179 -79.42 -15.48 -21.63
N GLN A 180 -80.17 -15.19 -20.56
CA GLN A 180 -81.32 -15.99 -20.11
C GLN A 180 -82.46 -16.03 -21.13
N TRP A 181 -82.58 -15.01 -21.98
CA TRP A 181 -83.62 -14.89 -23.01
C TRP A 181 -83.12 -15.28 -24.42
N GLY A 182 -82.12 -16.16 -24.49
CA GLY A 182 -81.72 -16.84 -25.73
C GLY A 182 -80.64 -16.16 -26.56
N ARG A 183 -79.96 -15.13 -26.05
CA ARG A 183 -78.86 -14.41 -26.72
C ARG A 183 -77.51 -14.57 -26.02
N ALA A 184 -77.27 -15.71 -25.37
CA ALA A 184 -76.06 -15.96 -24.56
C ALA A 184 -74.74 -15.70 -25.29
N GLY A 185 -74.59 -16.17 -26.54
CA GLY A 185 -73.35 -15.98 -27.31
C GLY A 185 -73.06 -14.51 -27.68
N GLU A 186 -74.11 -13.71 -27.94
CA GLU A 186 -73.98 -12.30 -28.31
C GLU A 186 -73.84 -11.38 -27.09
N ALA A 187 -74.46 -11.76 -25.97
CA ALA A 187 -74.39 -11.01 -24.73
C ALA A 187 -73.04 -11.18 -24.03
N GLN A 188 -72.30 -12.26 -24.30
CA GLN A 188 -71.06 -12.59 -23.59
C GLN A 188 -69.99 -11.50 -23.70
N GLU A 189 -69.73 -10.98 -24.90
CA GLU A 189 -68.71 -9.94 -25.10
C GLU A 189 -69.07 -8.64 -24.35
N GLY A 190 -70.33 -8.23 -24.40
CA GLY A 190 -70.80 -7.06 -23.65
C GLY A 190 -70.78 -7.29 -22.15
N LYS A 191 -71.10 -8.51 -21.69
CA LYS A 191 -71.01 -8.89 -20.28
C LYS A 191 -69.57 -8.85 -19.78
N ASP A 192 -68.62 -9.41 -20.53
CA ASP A 192 -67.19 -9.39 -20.20
C ASP A 192 -66.67 -7.94 -20.05
N GLN A 193 -67.10 -7.02 -20.93
CA GLN A 193 -66.75 -5.60 -20.85
C GLN A 193 -67.37 -4.89 -19.63
N ALA A 194 -68.63 -5.21 -19.30
CA ALA A 194 -69.29 -4.67 -18.10
C ALA A 194 -68.60 -5.14 -16.83
N LEU A 195 -68.28 -6.44 -16.74
CA LEU A 195 -67.56 -7.03 -15.61
C LEU A 195 -66.15 -6.42 -15.47
N LEU A 196 -65.42 -6.20 -16.56
CA LEU A 196 -64.12 -5.53 -16.52
C LEU A 196 -64.23 -4.07 -16.02
N ALA A 197 -65.25 -3.33 -16.44
CA ALA A 197 -65.48 -1.97 -15.96
C ALA A 197 -65.78 -1.94 -14.45
N LEU A 198 -66.60 -2.87 -13.95
CA LEU A 198 -66.87 -3.03 -12.53
C LEU A 198 -65.63 -3.45 -11.74
N ALA A 199 -64.87 -4.41 -12.27
CA ALA A 199 -63.63 -4.86 -11.64
C ALA A 199 -62.59 -3.74 -11.54
N ARG A 200 -62.49 -2.87 -12.56
CA ARG A 200 -61.62 -1.68 -12.55
C ARG A 200 -62.03 -0.71 -11.45
N GLN A 201 -63.32 -0.41 -11.35
CA GLN A 201 -63.83 0.50 -10.33
C GLN A 201 -63.58 -0.07 -8.92
N ALA A 202 -63.97 -1.32 -8.67
CA ALA A 202 -63.73 -1.98 -7.39
C ALA A 202 -62.23 -2.04 -7.03
N ALA A 203 -61.36 -2.27 -8.01
CA ALA A 203 -59.90 -2.27 -7.79
C ALA A 203 -59.39 -0.88 -7.39
N LEU A 204 -59.83 0.19 -8.06
CA LEU A 204 -59.49 1.58 -7.71
C LEU A 204 -60.03 2.01 -6.34
N ASP A 205 -61.22 1.53 -5.98
CA ASP A 205 -61.85 1.78 -4.68
C ASP A 205 -61.20 0.97 -3.54
N GLY A 206 -60.28 0.07 -3.87
CA GLY A 206 -59.55 -0.76 -2.92
C GLY A 206 -60.28 -2.01 -2.46
N GLU A 207 -61.39 -2.36 -3.11
CA GLU A 207 -62.15 -3.59 -2.89
C GLU A 207 -61.55 -4.77 -3.67
N GLU A 208 -60.33 -5.15 -3.32
CA GLU A 208 -59.53 -6.14 -4.06
C GLU A 208 -60.24 -7.50 -4.26
N VAL A 209 -60.92 -7.98 -3.21
CA VAL A 209 -61.66 -9.25 -3.26
C VAL A 209 -62.83 -9.17 -4.26
N SER A 210 -63.56 -8.05 -4.24
CA SER A 210 -64.69 -7.79 -5.14
C SER A 210 -64.21 -7.72 -6.59
N ALA A 211 -63.14 -6.96 -6.83
CA ALA A 211 -62.52 -6.82 -8.14
C ALA A 211 -62.02 -8.15 -8.70
N LEU A 212 -61.38 -8.99 -7.87
CA LEU A 212 -60.91 -10.31 -8.29
C LEU A 212 -62.07 -11.27 -8.60
N GLN A 213 -63.15 -11.21 -7.83
CA GLN A 213 -64.35 -12.01 -8.08
C GLN A 213 -65.02 -11.62 -9.40
N LEU A 214 -65.21 -10.32 -9.64
CA LEU A 214 -65.75 -9.80 -10.90
C LEU A 214 -64.87 -10.18 -12.10
N ALA A 215 -63.55 -10.09 -11.96
CA ALA A 215 -62.62 -10.52 -13.01
C ALA A 215 -62.72 -12.03 -13.30
N ARG A 216 -62.93 -12.89 -12.29
CA ARG A 216 -63.10 -14.34 -12.47
C ARG A 216 -64.38 -14.72 -13.20
N GLU A 217 -65.41 -13.87 -13.18
CA GLU A 217 -66.67 -14.10 -13.90
C GLU A 217 -66.54 -13.88 -15.43
N ILE A 218 -65.50 -13.18 -15.88
CA ILE A 218 -65.19 -12.99 -17.30
C ILE A 218 -64.85 -14.35 -17.95
N ALA A 219 -65.36 -14.61 -19.15
CA ALA A 219 -65.08 -15.84 -19.87
C ALA A 219 -63.64 -15.90 -20.44
N GLU A 220 -63.08 -17.11 -20.54
CA GLU A 220 -61.80 -17.33 -21.24
C GLU A 220 -61.97 -17.13 -22.76
N PRO A 221 -60.97 -16.57 -23.47
CA PRO A 221 -59.62 -16.17 -22.99
C PRO A 221 -59.51 -14.73 -22.47
N ARG A 222 -60.58 -13.93 -22.49
CA ARG A 222 -60.56 -12.49 -22.14
C ARG A 222 -60.25 -12.23 -20.67
N ARG A 223 -60.49 -13.22 -19.81
CA ARG A 223 -60.15 -13.15 -18.39
C ARG A 223 -58.67 -12.86 -18.15
N ALA A 224 -57.77 -13.54 -18.86
CA ALA A 224 -56.33 -13.33 -18.72
C ALA A 224 -55.91 -11.90 -19.09
N GLU A 225 -56.47 -11.35 -20.17
CA GLU A 225 -56.23 -9.96 -20.59
C GLU A 225 -56.79 -8.94 -19.59
N ALA A 226 -57.99 -9.20 -19.08
CA ALA A 226 -58.64 -8.38 -18.05
C ALA A 226 -57.79 -8.32 -16.77
N MET A 227 -57.34 -9.46 -16.26
CA MET A 227 -56.48 -9.54 -15.06
C MET A 227 -55.14 -8.85 -15.28
N THR A 228 -54.51 -9.06 -16.44
CA THR A 228 -53.27 -8.36 -16.82
C THR A 228 -53.46 -6.84 -16.83
N THR A 229 -54.57 -6.36 -17.42
CA THR A 229 -54.88 -4.93 -17.49
C THR A 229 -55.12 -4.30 -16.11
N LEU A 230 -55.85 -5.00 -15.24
CA LEU A 230 -56.08 -4.57 -13.85
C LEU A 230 -54.76 -4.49 -13.07
N GLY A 231 -53.87 -5.47 -13.26
CA GLY A 231 -52.54 -5.48 -12.67
C GLY A 231 -51.71 -4.25 -13.04
N TRP A 232 -51.62 -3.93 -14.34
CA TRP A 232 -50.86 -2.74 -14.80
C TRP A 232 -51.47 -1.43 -14.28
N MET A 233 -52.80 -1.30 -14.30
CA MET A 233 -53.50 -0.14 -13.76
C MET A 233 -53.19 0.09 -12.27
N LEU A 234 -53.17 -0.98 -11.46
CA LEU A 234 -52.86 -0.88 -10.04
C LEU A 234 -51.38 -0.59 -9.79
N LEU A 235 -50.49 -1.10 -10.64
CA LEU A 235 -49.06 -0.80 -10.56
C LEU A 235 -48.80 0.69 -10.86
N ASP A 236 -49.43 1.24 -11.90
CA ASP A 236 -49.37 2.67 -12.25
C ASP A 236 -49.97 3.56 -11.16
N ALA A 237 -50.96 3.06 -10.41
CA ALA A 237 -51.56 3.74 -9.26
C ALA A 237 -50.71 3.64 -7.98
N GLY A 238 -49.50 3.07 -8.03
CA GLY A 238 -48.60 2.93 -6.88
C GLY A 238 -49.04 1.86 -5.88
N ARG A 239 -49.79 0.83 -6.32
CA ARG A 239 -50.31 -0.25 -5.47
C ARG A 239 -49.74 -1.62 -5.87
N PRO A 240 -48.41 -1.84 -5.70
CA PRO A 240 -47.71 -3.00 -6.24
C PRO A 240 -48.16 -4.33 -5.62
N ALA A 241 -48.45 -4.37 -4.32
CA ALA A 241 -48.90 -5.60 -3.67
C ALA A 241 -50.22 -6.14 -4.27
N GLN A 242 -51.15 -5.25 -4.59
CA GLN A 242 -52.44 -5.62 -5.20
C GLN A 242 -52.26 -5.98 -6.68
N ALA A 243 -51.44 -5.23 -7.40
CA ALA A 243 -51.10 -5.55 -8.79
C ALA A 243 -50.55 -6.98 -8.92
N ALA A 244 -49.69 -7.41 -8.00
CA ALA A 244 -49.15 -8.76 -7.96
C ALA A 244 -50.23 -9.85 -7.81
N THR A 245 -51.30 -9.60 -7.06
CA THR A 245 -52.44 -10.53 -6.93
C THR A 245 -53.10 -10.77 -8.30
N PHE A 246 -53.32 -9.71 -9.07
CA PHE A 246 -53.94 -9.83 -10.40
C PHE A 246 -53.01 -10.50 -11.41
N PHE A 247 -51.72 -10.18 -11.40
CA PHE A 247 -50.76 -10.82 -12.30
C PHE A 247 -50.57 -12.31 -12.00
N SER A 248 -50.44 -12.69 -10.73
CA SER A 248 -50.30 -14.10 -10.33
C SER A 248 -51.54 -14.94 -10.65
N ALA A 249 -52.73 -14.33 -10.64
CA ALA A 249 -53.96 -14.99 -11.04
C ALA A 249 -53.97 -15.41 -12.52
N VAL A 250 -53.24 -14.71 -13.40
CA VAL A 250 -53.15 -15.05 -14.83
C VAL A 250 -52.49 -16.42 -15.05
N ALA A 251 -51.54 -16.82 -14.19
CA ALA A 251 -50.89 -18.13 -14.28
C ALA A 251 -51.84 -19.31 -14.00
N SER A 252 -52.97 -19.06 -13.33
CA SER A 252 -53.97 -20.07 -12.97
C SER A 252 -55.03 -20.33 -14.04
N VAL A 253 -54.98 -19.60 -15.17
CA VAL A 253 -55.97 -19.68 -16.26
C VAL A 253 -55.30 -19.99 -17.59
N SER A 254 -56.08 -20.50 -18.56
CA SER A 254 -55.59 -20.86 -19.90
C SER A 254 -55.35 -19.59 -20.71
N ALA A 255 -54.26 -18.89 -20.39
CA ALA A 255 -53.94 -17.59 -20.95
C ALA A 255 -53.46 -17.71 -22.40
N LEU A 256 -53.89 -16.77 -23.24
CA LEU A 256 -53.24 -16.52 -24.52
C LEU A 256 -51.79 -16.11 -24.27
N GLU A 257 -50.90 -16.52 -25.17
CA GLU A 257 -49.47 -16.17 -25.13
C GLU A 257 -49.27 -14.65 -25.04
N SER A 258 -50.17 -13.87 -25.65
CA SER A 258 -50.23 -12.41 -25.62
C SER A 258 -50.49 -11.79 -24.24
N ALA A 259 -51.11 -12.52 -23.30
CA ALA A 259 -51.42 -12.05 -21.94
C ALA A 259 -50.46 -12.63 -20.89
N ALA A 260 -49.91 -13.82 -21.12
CA ALA A 260 -49.07 -14.54 -20.16
C ALA A 260 -47.75 -13.82 -19.85
N GLU A 261 -46.99 -13.42 -20.88
CA GLU A 261 -45.67 -12.78 -20.68
C GLU A 261 -45.78 -11.34 -20.12
N PRO A 262 -46.76 -10.49 -20.53
CA PRO A 262 -47.04 -9.22 -19.86
C PRO A 262 -47.47 -9.34 -18.40
N ALA A 263 -48.26 -10.36 -18.06
CA ALA A 263 -48.62 -10.60 -16.67
C ALA A 263 -47.41 -11.02 -15.83
N LEU A 264 -46.58 -11.93 -16.35
CA LEU A 264 -45.36 -12.37 -15.69
C LEU A 264 -44.39 -11.22 -15.46
N TYR A 265 -44.14 -10.40 -16.48
CA TYR A 265 -43.29 -9.21 -16.36
C TYR A 265 -43.85 -8.21 -15.35
N GLY A 266 -45.17 -7.96 -15.38
CA GLY A 266 -45.86 -7.12 -14.40
C GLY A 266 -45.73 -7.63 -12.97
N GLN A 267 -45.84 -8.95 -12.76
CA GLN A 267 -45.65 -9.59 -11.45
C GLN A 267 -44.24 -9.36 -10.90
N ILE A 268 -43.22 -9.50 -11.75
CA ILE A 268 -41.82 -9.23 -11.39
C ILE A 268 -41.67 -7.79 -10.93
N LEU A 269 -42.18 -6.81 -11.68
CA LEU A 269 -42.11 -5.40 -11.27
C LEU A 269 -42.86 -5.12 -9.97
N ALA A 270 -44.05 -5.69 -9.81
CA ALA A 270 -44.88 -5.53 -8.63
C ALA A 270 -44.21 -6.12 -7.36
N TRP A 271 -43.61 -7.30 -7.46
CA TRP A 271 -42.86 -7.89 -6.34
C TRP A 271 -41.57 -7.13 -6.03
N ARG A 272 -40.86 -6.63 -7.04
CA ARG A 272 -39.67 -5.77 -6.86
C ARG A 272 -40.00 -4.46 -6.13
N ALA A 273 -41.15 -3.87 -6.42
CA ALA A 273 -41.63 -2.66 -5.73
C ALA A 273 -42.23 -2.94 -4.34
N SER A 274 -42.33 -4.21 -3.95
CA SER A 274 -42.82 -4.67 -2.65
C SER A 274 -41.67 -5.25 -1.81
N ALA A 275 -41.96 -5.70 -0.58
CA ALA A 275 -40.97 -6.37 0.29
C ALA A 275 -40.62 -7.81 -0.15
N LEU A 276 -40.74 -8.13 -1.43
CA LEU A 276 -40.61 -9.48 -2.01
C LEU A 276 -39.52 -9.53 -3.11
N ALA A 277 -38.39 -8.87 -2.84
CA ALA A 277 -37.31 -8.72 -3.81
C ALA A 277 -36.66 -10.07 -4.20
N ASP A 278 -36.56 -11.03 -3.27
CA ASP A 278 -35.99 -12.36 -3.53
C ASP A 278 -36.91 -13.26 -4.36
N GLU A 279 -38.22 -13.20 -4.11
CA GLU A 279 -39.23 -13.85 -4.94
C GLU A 279 -39.22 -13.27 -6.35
N SER A 280 -39.18 -11.93 -6.46
CA SER A 280 -39.07 -11.23 -7.74
C SER A 280 -37.84 -11.67 -8.52
N ARG A 281 -36.68 -11.73 -7.87
CA ARG A 281 -35.40 -12.13 -8.49
C ARG A 281 -35.47 -13.56 -9.02
N ARG A 282 -35.94 -14.50 -8.21
CA ARG A 282 -36.10 -15.91 -8.62
C ARG A 282 -37.04 -16.02 -9.82
N LEU A 283 -38.22 -15.41 -9.73
CA LEU A 283 -39.21 -15.43 -10.82
C LEU A 283 -38.65 -14.84 -12.11
N ALA A 284 -37.94 -13.71 -12.04
CA ALA A 284 -37.31 -13.09 -13.20
C ALA A 284 -36.25 -13.98 -13.83
N CYS A 285 -35.38 -14.60 -13.02
CA CYS A 285 -34.27 -15.39 -13.53
C CYS A 285 -34.69 -16.76 -14.06
N ASP A 286 -35.66 -17.42 -13.42
CA ASP A 286 -36.23 -18.68 -13.91
C ASP A 286 -36.87 -18.52 -15.30
N ASN A 287 -37.36 -17.30 -15.61
CA ASN A 287 -38.04 -16.98 -16.86
C ASN A 287 -37.23 -16.06 -17.79
N ALA A 288 -35.94 -15.83 -17.52
CA ALA A 288 -35.11 -14.86 -18.24
C ALA A 288 -35.01 -15.12 -19.76
N ARG A 289 -35.19 -16.38 -20.20
CA ARG A 289 -35.13 -16.75 -21.63
C ARG A 289 -36.41 -16.47 -22.40
N GLN A 290 -37.50 -16.10 -21.73
CA GLN A 290 -38.80 -15.88 -22.38
C GLN A 290 -38.83 -14.55 -23.16
N SER A 291 -38.22 -13.49 -22.63
CA SER A 291 -38.20 -12.18 -23.28
C SER A 291 -37.02 -11.32 -22.84
N ALA A 292 -36.59 -10.38 -23.69
CA ALA A 292 -35.47 -9.48 -23.39
C ALA A 292 -35.74 -8.62 -22.14
N ARG A 293 -36.99 -8.23 -21.89
CA ARG A 293 -37.36 -7.42 -20.72
C ARG A 293 -37.35 -8.22 -19.41
N ILE A 294 -37.69 -9.50 -19.44
CA ILE A 294 -37.56 -10.39 -18.27
C ILE A 294 -36.08 -10.67 -18.00
N ALA A 295 -35.27 -10.89 -19.04
CA ALA A 295 -33.81 -10.99 -18.90
C ALA A 295 -33.21 -9.73 -18.24
N MET A 296 -33.63 -8.54 -18.67
CA MET A 296 -33.22 -7.28 -18.06
C MET A 296 -33.62 -7.18 -16.59
N ALA A 297 -34.86 -7.56 -16.25
CA ALA A 297 -35.32 -7.57 -14.85
C ALA A 297 -34.52 -8.55 -13.97
N CYS A 298 -34.19 -9.75 -14.47
CA CYS A 298 -33.30 -10.68 -13.78
C CYS A 298 -31.91 -10.06 -13.58
N GLY A 299 -31.37 -9.42 -14.64
CA GLY A 299 -30.08 -8.73 -14.59
C GLY A 299 -30.02 -7.68 -13.49
N ASP A 300 -31.02 -6.81 -13.40
CA ASP A 300 -31.10 -5.76 -12.39
C ASP A 300 -31.28 -6.31 -10.98
N SER A 301 -32.13 -7.32 -10.81
CA SER A 301 -32.34 -7.96 -9.51
C SER A 301 -31.08 -8.65 -9.00
N LEU A 302 -30.34 -9.33 -9.88
CA LEU A 302 -29.05 -9.93 -9.53
C LEU A 302 -28.00 -8.85 -9.21
N ALA A 303 -27.97 -7.75 -9.96
CA ALA A 303 -27.05 -6.65 -9.71
C ALA A 303 -27.26 -6.01 -8.32
N ALA A 304 -28.53 -5.75 -7.94
CA ALA A 304 -28.87 -5.25 -6.62
C ALA A 304 -28.47 -6.25 -5.51
N ALA A 305 -28.71 -7.55 -5.72
CA ALA A 305 -28.31 -8.59 -4.78
C ALA A 305 -26.78 -8.69 -4.62
N MET A 306 -26.03 -8.59 -5.73
CA MET A 306 -24.56 -8.58 -5.72
C MET A 306 -24.00 -7.41 -4.91
N VAL A 307 -24.56 -6.20 -5.07
CA VAL A 307 -24.12 -5.04 -4.27
C VAL A 307 -24.41 -5.25 -2.79
N ALA A 308 -25.62 -5.68 -2.43
CA ALA A 308 -25.99 -5.93 -1.04
C ALA A 308 -25.13 -7.03 -0.39
N ALA A 309 -24.83 -8.11 -1.13
CA ALA A 309 -23.94 -9.16 -0.68
C ALA A 309 -22.50 -8.65 -0.47
N TYR A 310 -21.98 -7.86 -1.41
CA TYR A 310 -20.65 -7.26 -1.32
C TYR A 310 -20.51 -6.32 -0.12
N GLU A 311 -21.48 -5.42 0.10
CA GLU A 311 -21.48 -4.50 1.25
C GLU A 311 -21.55 -5.24 2.60
N SER A 312 -22.16 -6.42 2.61
CA SER A 312 -22.24 -7.28 3.79
C SER A 312 -21.02 -8.22 3.97
N GLY A 313 -20.00 -8.13 3.12
CA GLY A 313 -18.83 -9.02 3.14
C GLY A 313 -19.10 -10.45 2.67
N ARG A 314 -20.28 -10.73 2.08
CA ARG A 314 -20.66 -12.06 1.59
C ARG A 314 -20.17 -12.26 0.15
N HIS A 315 -18.86 -12.32 -0.01
CA HIS A 315 -18.19 -12.39 -1.32
C HIS A 315 -18.54 -13.65 -2.14
N ALA A 316 -18.81 -14.79 -1.50
CA ALA A 316 -19.21 -16.01 -2.20
C ALA A 316 -20.55 -15.84 -2.95
N GLU A 317 -21.54 -15.19 -2.34
CA GLU A 317 -22.85 -14.92 -2.95
C GLU A 317 -22.72 -14.03 -4.20
N VAL A 318 -21.79 -13.07 -4.18
CA VAL A 318 -21.49 -12.21 -5.36
C VAL A 318 -21.05 -13.06 -6.55
N LEU A 319 -20.18 -14.04 -6.32
CA LEU A 319 -19.67 -14.93 -7.36
C LEU A 319 -20.75 -15.88 -7.89
N GLU A 320 -21.64 -16.37 -7.02
CA GLU A 320 -22.79 -17.19 -7.42
C GLU A 320 -23.77 -16.42 -8.32
N HIS A 321 -24.08 -15.18 -7.97
CA HIS A 321 -24.92 -14.31 -8.79
C HIS A 321 -24.25 -13.95 -10.12
N ALA A 322 -22.95 -13.69 -10.13
CA ALA A 322 -22.19 -13.46 -11.35
C ALA A 322 -22.18 -14.69 -12.29
N ALA A 323 -22.06 -15.90 -11.73
CA ALA A 323 -22.16 -17.14 -12.49
C ALA A 323 -23.56 -17.32 -13.11
N THR A 324 -24.61 -16.91 -12.38
CA THR A 324 -26.00 -16.91 -12.87
C THR A 324 -26.16 -15.95 -14.06
N LEU A 325 -25.64 -14.72 -13.98
CA LEU A 325 -25.65 -13.78 -15.10
C LEU A 325 -24.96 -14.36 -16.33
N SER A 326 -23.79 -14.97 -16.14
CA SER A 326 -23.01 -15.58 -17.22
C SER A 326 -23.72 -16.77 -17.87
N SER A 327 -24.40 -17.63 -17.10
CA SER A 327 -25.10 -18.80 -17.64
C SER A 327 -26.37 -18.43 -18.44
N LEU A 328 -26.94 -17.26 -18.14
CA LEU A 328 -28.06 -16.68 -18.87
C LEU A 328 -27.61 -15.80 -20.06
N GLY A 329 -26.31 -15.55 -20.23
CA GLY A 329 -25.79 -14.69 -21.28
C GLY A 329 -26.11 -13.20 -21.08
N ILE A 330 -26.38 -12.77 -19.84
CA ILE A 330 -26.70 -11.38 -19.49
C ILE A 330 -25.41 -10.64 -19.18
N ALA A 331 -25.04 -9.68 -20.03
CA ALA A 331 -23.81 -8.89 -19.86
C ALA A 331 -24.01 -7.75 -18.85
N ARG A 332 -23.17 -7.70 -17.81
CA ARG A 332 -23.13 -6.63 -16.79
C ARG A 332 -21.68 -6.19 -16.51
N PRO A 333 -21.04 -5.49 -17.46
CA PRO A 333 -19.64 -5.05 -17.31
C PRO A 333 -19.46 -4.08 -16.13
N ASP A 334 -20.52 -3.34 -15.77
CA ASP A 334 -20.59 -2.44 -14.61
C ASP A 334 -20.33 -3.15 -13.26
N LEU A 335 -20.59 -4.47 -13.19
CA LEU A 335 -20.42 -5.27 -11.97
C LEU A 335 -19.08 -6.02 -11.93
N GLU A 336 -18.32 -6.04 -13.02
CA GLU A 336 -17.07 -6.80 -13.12
C GLU A 336 -16.05 -6.45 -12.01
N PRO A 337 -15.89 -5.18 -11.56
CA PRO A 337 -15.04 -4.86 -10.42
C PRO A 337 -15.47 -5.57 -9.12
N LEU A 338 -16.77 -5.69 -8.84
CA LEU A 338 -17.28 -6.39 -7.64
C LEU A 338 -16.93 -7.88 -7.71
N VAL A 339 -17.05 -8.48 -8.89
CA VAL A 339 -16.71 -9.88 -9.11
C VAL A 339 -15.20 -10.11 -8.94
N ALA A 340 -14.38 -9.23 -9.49
CA ALA A 340 -12.92 -9.30 -9.37
C ALA A 340 -12.46 -9.21 -7.91
N TRP A 341 -12.95 -8.22 -7.16
CA TRP A 341 -12.64 -8.09 -5.73
C TRP A 341 -13.18 -9.25 -4.90
N SER A 342 -14.38 -9.74 -5.20
CA SER A 342 -14.96 -10.89 -4.48
C SER A 342 -14.15 -12.16 -4.69
N ALA A 343 -13.69 -12.42 -5.93
CA ALA A 343 -12.82 -13.56 -6.25
C ALA A 343 -11.51 -13.51 -5.46
N LEU A 344 -10.91 -12.31 -5.35
CA LEU A 344 -9.69 -12.12 -4.56
C LEU A 344 -9.93 -12.38 -3.07
N ARG A 345 -11.04 -11.88 -2.50
CA ARG A 345 -11.39 -12.06 -1.09
C ARG A 345 -11.77 -13.49 -0.72
N THR A 346 -12.26 -14.28 -1.66
CA THR A 346 -12.51 -15.72 -1.49
C THR A 346 -11.26 -16.59 -1.70
N GLY A 347 -10.11 -16.00 -2.02
CA GLY A 347 -8.82 -16.71 -2.18
C GLY A 347 -8.52 -17.20 -3.59
N ASP A 348 -9.36 -16.92 -4.60
CA ASP A 348 -9.09 -17.26 -6.00
C ASP A 348 -8.30 -16.13 -6.68
N ALA A 349 -7.03 -16.01 -6.28
CA ALA A 349 -6.13 -14.97 -6.74
C ALA A 349 -5.90 -15.01 -8.27
N ARG A 350 -5.90 -16.20 -8.89
CA ARG A 350 -5.69 -16.33 -10.35
C ARG A 350 -6.90 -15.85 -11.14
N ALA A 351 -8.12 -16.22 -10.73
CA ALA A 351 -9.32 -15.72 -11.38
C ALA A 351 -9.45 -14.21 -11.22
N ALA A 352 -9.14 -13.68 -10.03
CA ALA A 352 -9.12 -12.24 -9.79
C ALA A 352 -8.11 -11.51 -10.69
N ALA A 353 -6.89 -12.03 -10.83
CA ALA A 353 -5.85 -11.44 -11.67
C ALA A 353 -6.31 -11.27 -13.12
N GLY A 354 -6.90 -12.31 -13.72
CA GLY A 354 -7.40 -12.24 -15.10
C GLY A 354 -8.53 -11.21 -15.29
N ARG A 355 -9.37 -10.99 -14.27
CA ARG A 355 -10.43 -9.98 -14.30
C ARG A 355 -9.86 -8.57 -14.15
N PHE A 356 -8.98 -8.37 -13.17
CA PHE A 356 -8.34 -7.07 -12.95
C PHE A 356 -7.43 -6.65 -14.10
N GLU A 357 -6.76 -7.58 -14.78
CA GLU A 357 -5.94 -7.25 -15.96
C GLU A 357 -6.79 -6.63 -17.09
N ARG A 358 -7.98 -7.18 -17.33
CA ARG A 358 -8.92 -6.61 -18.31
C ARG A 358 -9.44 -5.23 -17.88
N LEU A 359 -9.77 -5.08 -16.60
CA LEU A 359 -10.23 -3.80 -16.05
C LEU A 359 -9.13 -2.72 -16.11
N ALA A 360 -7.90 -3.09 -15.76
CA ALA A 360 -6.72 -2.21 -15.82
C ALA A 360 -6.34 -1.81 -17.25
N ALA A 361 -6.60 -2.66 -18.24
CA ALA A 361 -6.35 -2.34 -19.65
C ALA A 361 -7.38 -1.36 -20.25
N GLN A 362 -8.52 -1.17 -19.59
CA GLN A 362 -9.66 -0.38 -20.09
C GLN A 362 -9.90 0.91 -19.31
N SER A 363 -9.14 1.17 -18.25
CA SER A 363 -9.34 2.29 -17.34
C SER A 363 -8.01 2.85 -16.85
N ASP A 364 -7.95 4.17 -16.67
CA ASP A 364 -6.85 4.86 -15.99
C ASP A 364 -7.02 4.89 -14.45
N ASP A 365 -8.08 4.27 -13.93
CA ASP A 365 -8.32 4.12 -12.49
C ASP A 365 -7.24 3.22 -11.85
N PRO A 366 -6.52 3.69 -10.82
CA PRO A 366 -5.56 2.86 -10.10
C PRO A 366 -6.19 1.70 -9.33
N GLY A 367 -7.49 1.73 -9.03
CA GLY A 367 -8.18 0.69 -8.25
C GLY A 367 -8.04 -0.73 -8.83
N PRO A 368 -8.43 -0.98 -10.08
CA PRO A 368 -8.20 -2.26 -10.75
C PRO A 368 -6.73 -2.67 -10.81
N VAL A 369 -5.80 -1.73 -10.94
CA VAL A 369 -4.36 -2.02 -10.97
C VAL A 369 -3.87 -2.51 -9.61
N TYR A 370 -4.31 -1.90 -8.51
CA TYR A 370 -4.01 -2.41 -7.16
C TYR A 370 -4.56 -3.82 -6.95
N GLY A 371 -5.79 -4.08 -7.41
CA GLY A 371 -6.38 -5.42 -7.40
C GLY A 371 -5.58 -6.44 -8.21
N LEU A 372 -5.08 -6.05 -9.39
CA LEU A 372 -4.21 -6.87 -10.24
C LEU A 372 -2.91 -7.24 -9.55
N ILE A 373 -2.21 -6.26 -8.98
CA ILE A 373 -0.94 -6.46 -8.27
C ILE A 373 -1.12 -7.39 -7.08
N GLU A 374 -2.16 -7.17 -6.26
CA GLU A 374 -2.48 -8.00 -5.09
C GLU A 374 -2.79 -9.45 -5.51
N SER A 375 -3.57 -9.61 -6.59
CA SER A 375 -3.95 -10.92 -7.13
C SER A 375 -2.75 -11.70 -7.67
N LEU A 376 -1.87 -11.05 -8.44
CA LEU A 376 -0.68 -11.71 -9.00
C LEU A 376 0.31 -12.12 -7.91
N ARG A 377 0.55 -11.25 -6.92
CA ARG A 377 1.39 -11.58 -5.76
C ARG A 377 0.80 -12.73 -4.94
N GLY A 378 -0.51 -12.71 -4.68
CA GLY A 378 -1.22 -13.78 -3.99
C GLY A 378 -1.18 -15.12 -4.74
N ALA A 379 -1.08 -15.09 -6.06
CA ALA A 379 -0.93 -16.27 -6.91
C ALA A 379 0.53 -16.72 -7.10
N GLY A 380 1.52 -15.94 -6.63
CA GLY A 380 2.94 -16.18 -6.86
C GLY A 380 3.41 -15.93 -8.30
N GLU A 381 2.71 -15.08 -9.06
CA GLU A 381 2.97 -14.78 -10.48
C GLU A 381 3.81 -13.50 -10.66
N ASP A 382 4.91 -13.35 -9.92
CA ASP A 382 5.74 -12.13 -9.94
C ASP A 382 6.38 -11.85 -11.32
N GLU A 383 6.76 -12.89 -12.06
CA GLU A 383 7.29 -12.75 -13.43
C GLU A 383 6.25 -12.15 -14.38
N ARG A 384 4.98 -12.54 -14.24
CA ARG A 384 3.89 -11.99 -15.04
C ARG A 384 3.60 -10.55 -14.65
N LEU A 385 3.68 -10.23 -13.36
CA LEU A 385 3.54 -8.86 -12.88
C LEU A 385 4.63 -7.94 -13.46
N ALA A 386 5.89 -8.41 -13.52
CA ALA A 386 6.97 -7.70 -14.17
C ALA A 386 6.70 -7.50 -15.68
N ALA A 387 6.29 -8.55 -16.40
CA ALA A 387 5.96 -8.44 -17.82
C ALA A 387 4.76 -7.52 -18.10
N LEU A 388 3.82 -7.37 -17.15
CA LEU A 388 2.71 -6.43 -17.25
C LEU A 388 3.14 -4.99 -17.02
N ALA A 389 4.16 -4.74 -16.20
CA ALA A 389 4.72 -3.40 -16.03
C ALA A 389 5.21 -2.82 -17.36
N ASP A 390 5.80 -3.64 -18.24
CA ASP A 390 6.26 -3.22 -19.57
C ASP A 390 5.11 -2.82 -20.51
N ARG A 391 3.89 -3.33 -20.26
CA ARG A 391 2.72 -3.12 -21.13
C ARG A 391 1.73 -2.10 -20.59
N LEU A 392 1.64 -1.98 -19.27
CA LEU A 392 0.67 -1.15 -18.57
C LEU A 392 1.42 -0.05 -17.79
N PRO A 393 1.47 1.20 -18.29
CA PRO A 393 2.25 2.28 -17.68
C PRO A 393 1.88 2.57 -16.23
N LEU A 394 0.62 2.37 -15.84
CA LEU A 394 0.16 2.57 -14.46
C LEU A 394 0.70 1.48 -13.51
N VAL A 395 0.84 0.23 -13.98
CA VAL A 395 1.51 -0.86 -13.23
C VAL A 395 2.97 -0.50 -13.01
N ALA A 396 3.70 -0.10 -14.05
CA ALA A 396 5.10 0.31 -13.94
C ALA A 396 5.28 1.47 -12.94
N ARG A 397 4.39 2.48 -12.99
CA ARG A 397 4.43 3.62 -12.09
C ARG A 397 4.22 3.21 -10.63
N ILE A 398 3.23 2.38 -10.34
CA ILE A 398 2.94 1.92 -8.96
C ILE A 398 4.09 1.07 -8.44
N LEU A 399 4.58 0.10 -9.22
CA LEU A 399 5.70 -0.75 -8.82
C LEU A 399 7.00 0.05 -8.66
N GLY A 400 7.26 1.01 -9.55
CA GLY A 400 8.40 1.92 -9.46
C GLY A 400 8.34 2.81 -8.21
N ALA A 401 7.17 3.34 -7.87
CA ALA A 401 6.95 4.10 -6.63
C ALA A 401 7.15 3.23 -5.38
N GLU A 402 6.65 1.99 -5.36
CA GLU A 402 6.91 1.06 -4.26
C GLU A 402 8.42 0.75 -4.10
N GLN A 403 9.13 0.50 -5.21
CA GLN A 403 10.57 0.23 -5.19
C GLN A 403 11.36 1.47 -4.73
N ARG A 404 11.00 2.66 -5.20
CA ARG A 404 11.57 3.95 -4.78
C ARG A 404 11.42 4.14 -3.28
N ASP A 405 10.21 3.91 -2.75
CA ASP A 405 9.92 4.13 -1.33
C ASP A 405 10.67 3.13 -0.44
N ARG A 406 10.82 1.87 -0.90
CA ARG A 406 11.69 0.88 -0.25
C ARG A 406 13.16 1.28 -0.30
N ALA A 407 13.67 1.69 -1.46
CA ALA A 407 15.05 2.15 -1.62
C ALA A 407 15.34 3.36 -0.70
N PHE A 408 14.42 4.32 -0.64
CA PHE A 408 14.53 5.48 0.23
C PHE A 408 14.53 5.09 1.72
N ALA A 409 13.65 4.17 2.13
CA ALA A 409 13.65 3.63 3.48
C ALA A 409 15.01 2.98 3.78
N ARG A 410 15.56 2.19 2.83
CA ARG A 410 16.89 1.52 2.84
C ARG A 410 18.08 2.45 2.80
N LYS A 411 17.85 3.76 2.81
CA LYS A 411 18.88 4.81 2.67
C LYS A 411 19.67 4.64 1.36
N GLN A 412 19.08 3.98 0.38
CA GLN A 412 19.58 3.86 -1.00
C GLN A 412 19.07 5.04 -1.82
N PHE A 413 19.50 6.25 -1.42
CA PHE A 413 18.99 7.50 -1.97
C PHE A 413 19.30 7.67 -3.46
N ASP A 414 20.43 7.13 -3.93
CA ASP A 414 20.82 7.26 -5.33
C ASP A 414 19.94 6.34 -6.19
N LEU A 415 19.61 5.14 -5.70
CA LEU A 415 18.64 4.26 -6.35
C LEU A 415 17.23 4.86 -6.34
N ALA A 416 16.77 5.38 -5.20
CA ALA A 416 15.45 6.00 -5.09
C ALA A 416 15.27 7.15 -6.09
N GLU A 417 16.28 8.02 -6.23
CA GLU A 417 16.25 9.12 -7.21
C GLU A 417 16.24 8.62 -8.66
N ARG A 418 16.95 7.53 -8.99
CA ARG A 418 16.96 6.94 -10.34
C ARG A 418 15.65 6.24 -10.71
N LEU A 419 14.96 5.63 -9.73
CA LEU A 419 13.71 4.89 -9.96
C LEU A 419 12.53 5.82 -10.29
N ASP A 420 12.53 7.06 -9.81
CA ASP A 420 11.51 8.06 -10.13
C ASP A 420 12.10 9.49 -10.13
N PRO A 421 12.77 9.88 -11.22
CA PRO A 421 13.38 11.21 -11.33
C PRO A 421 12.37 12.36 -11.28
N HIS A 422 11.09 12.09 -11.57
CA HIS A 422 10.03 13.11 -11.59
C HIS A 422 9.51 13.45 -10.18
N HIS A 423 9.60 12.52 -9.24
CA HIS A 423 9.30 12.75 -7.82
C HIS A 423 10.56 12.59 -6.98
N ALA A 424 11.56 13.41 -7.31
CA ALA A 424 12.86 13.44 -6.67
C ALA A 424 12.73 13.37 -5.14
N THR A 425 13.28 12.31 -4.56
CA THR A 425 13.29 12.08 -3.12
C THR A 425 14.54 12.67 -2.50
N ALA A 426 15.58 12.99 -3.27
CA ALA A 426 16.74 13.77 -2.83
C ALA A 426 17.21 14.70 -3.97
N PRO A 427 16.47 15.78 -4.29
CA PRO A 427 16.62 16.55 -5.53
C PRO A 427 18.03 17.10 -5.77
N GLY A 428 18.66 16.71 -6.88
CA GLY A 428 20.00 17.15 -7.28
C GLY A 428 21.16 16.38 -6.65
N ARG A 429 20.91 15.23 -6.01
CA ARG A 429 21.95 14.41 -5.35
C ARG A 429 22.78 13.63 -6.37
N ILE A 430 22.16 13.27 -7.48
CA ILE A 430 22.78 12.50 -8.56
C ILE A 430 23.85 13.32 -9.30
N GLY A 431 23.76 14.66 -9.23
CA GLY A 431 24.78 15.56 -9.75
C GLY A 431 26.13 15.42 -9.06
N TRP A 432 27.14 16.03 -9.68
CA TRP A 432 28.48 16.12 -9.13
C TRP A 432 28.58 17.22 -8.06
N ALA A 433 29.46 17.03 -7.09
CA ALA A 433 29.74 17.97 -6.02
C ALA A 433 31.24 17.98 -5.69
N VAL A 434 31.72 19.11 -5.20
CA VAL A 434 33.04 19.24 -4.59
C VAL A 434 32.84 19.55 -3.11
N ASP A 435 33.64 18.92 -2.25
CA ASP A 435 33.68 19.26 -0.83
C ASP A 435 35.09 19.43 -0.29
N ALA A 436 35.17 20.23 0.76
CA ALA A 436 36.36 20.47 1.54
C ALA A 436 36.01 20.31 3.03
N THR A 437 36.84 19.57 3.75
CA THR A 437 36.67 19.31 5.18
C THR A 437 37.95 19.67 5.93
N ALA A 438 37.80 20.30 7.09
CA ALA A 438 38.89 20.57 8.02
C ALA A 438 38.54 19.99 9.39
N GLU A 439 39.46 19.23 9.96
CA GLU A 439 39.25 18.43 11.18
C GLU A 439 40.43 18.59 12.13
N LEU A 440 40.12 18.78 13.41
CA LEU A 440 41.09 18.68 14.50
C LEU A 440 40.73 17.45 15.33
N SER A 441 41.68 16.55 15.53
CA SER A 441 41.56 15.47 16.50
C SER A 441 42.65 15.55 17.56
N ARG A 442 42.30 15.11 18.77
CA ARG A 442 43.17 15.11 19.94
C ARG A 442 42.92 13.86 20.77
N THR A 443 43.98 13.13 21.01
CA THR A 443 44.05 12.00 21.93
C THR A 443 44.89 12.41 23.14
N SER A 444 44.36 12.21 24.34
CA SER A 444 45.09 12.41 25.60
C SER A 444 46.14 11.31 25.80
N GLY A 445 47.19 11.62 26.55
CA GLY A 445 48.29 10.69 26.75
C GLY A 445 49.59 11.35 27.19
N ASP A 446 50.63 10.53 27.31
CA ASP A 446 51.99 10.95 27.52
C ASP A 446 52.62 11.56 26.26
N SER A 447 53.37 12.63 26.48
CA SER A 447 54.08 13.36 25.43
C SER A 447 55.01 12.44 24.65
N GLY A 448 54.93 12.45 23.33
CA GLY A 448 55.82 11.69 22.44
C GLY A 448 55.58 10.17 22.39
N LEU A 449 54.53 9.67 23.04
CA LEU A 449 54.11 8.28 22.98
C LEU A 449 52.70 8.20 22.34
N ASP A 450 51.70 8.28 23.20
CA ASP A 450 50.29 8.02 22.98
C ASP A 450 49.44 9.28 22.87
N ARG A 451 49.97 10.42 23.31
CA ARG A 451 49.36 11.71 23.00
C ARG A 451 49.50 12.00 21.51
N LEU A 452 48.40 12.42 20.88
CA LEU A 452 48.42 12.85 19.49
C LEU A 452 47.45 14.01 19.26
N THR A 453 47.92 15.08 18.63
CA THR A 453 47.06 16.11 18.02
C THR A 453 47.26 16.07 16.53
N MET A 454 46.17 15.99 15.77
CA MET A 454 46.22 15.90 14.32
C MET A 454 45.27 16.91 13.70
N TRP A 455 45.79 17.70 12.77
CA TRP A 455 45.03 18.59 11.92
C TRP A 455 44.94 17.98 10.53
N THR A 456 43.73 17.68 10.07
CA THR A 456 43.47 17.02 8.80
C THR A 456 42.67 17.93 7.88
N GLN A 457 43.07 17.98 6.62
CA GLN A 457 42.34 18.66 5.55
C GLN A 457 42.04 17.65 4.44
N ARG A 458 40.80 17.61 3.98
CA ARG A 458 40.34 16.74 2.90
C ARG A 458 39.70 17.59 1.82
N VAL A 459 39.98 17.27 0.56
CA VAL A 459 39.27 17.83 -0.59
C VAL A 459 38.83 16.66 -1.45
N GLY A 460 37.55 16.63 -1.80
CA GLY A 460 36.96 15.55 -2.57
C GLY A 460 36.05 16.05 -3.69
N VAL A 461 35.92 15.24 -4.72
CA VAL A 461 34.90 15.37 -5.76
C VAL A 461 34.09 14.07 -5.79
N GLU A 462 32.77 14.18 -5.85
CA GLU A 462 31.87 13.03 -5.89
C GLU A 462 30.70 13.27 -6.84
N GLY A 463 30.14 12.19 -7.39
CA GLY A 463 28.99 12.27 -8.30
C GLY A 463 28.66 10.92 -8.92
N MET A 464 27.60 10.89 -9.72
CA MET A 464 27.20 9.68 -10.45
C MET A 464 27.95 9.54 -11.77
N ALA A 465 28.48 8.33 -12.01
CA ALA A 465 28.96 7.87 -13.30
C ALA A 465 28.10 6.66 -13.73
N GLY A 466 27.06 6.92 -14.53
CA GLY A 466 26.01 5.93 -14.79
C GLY A 466 25.24 5.63 -13.50
N GLU A 467 25.23 4.36 -13.07
CA GLU A 467 24.55 3.91 -11.85
C GLU A 467 25.45 3.89 -10.60
N VAL A 468 26.74 4.19 -10.78
CA VAL A 468 27.75 4.10 -9.71
C VAL A 468 28.08 5.50 -9.22
N ARG A 469 27.98 5.72 -7.90
CA ARG A 469 28.53 6.92 -7.26
C ARG A 469 30.03 6.74 -7.09
N LEU A 470 30.80 7.65 -7.66
CA LEU A 470 32.26 7.71 -7.53
C LEU A 470 32.65 8.89 -6.63
N ARG A 471 33.70 8.72 -5.85
CA ARG A 471 34.35 9.79 -5.10
C ARG A 471 35.86 9.66 -5.22
N ILE A 472 36.53 10.78 -5.45
CA ILE A 472 38.00 10.90 -5.43
C ILE A 472 38.34 11.93 -4.37
N GLU A 473 39.23 11.57 -3.45
CA GLU A 473 39.59 12.39 -2.30
C GLU A 473 41.10 12.45 -2.12
N ALA A 474 41.60 13.65 -1.81
CA ALA A 474 42.96 13.88 -1.36
C ALA A 474 42.94 14.41 0.07
N GLN A 475 43.86 13.92 0.89
CA GLN A 475 43.96 14.25 2.30
C GLN A 475 45.39 14.65 2.66
N GLY A 476 45.54 15.76 3.38
CA GLY A 476 46.77 16.14 4.06
C GLY A 476 46.56 16.17 5.57
N ALA A 477 47.55 15.74 6.35
CA ALA A 477 47.51 15.79 7.81
C ALA A 477 48.83 16.24 8.42
N SER A 478 48.76 17.09 9.44
CA SER A 478 49.90 17.39 10.31
C SER A 478 49.67 16.80 11.69
N LEU A 479 50.63 16.00 12.17
CA LEU A 479 50.60 15.25 13.41
C LEU A 479 51.56 15.86 14.42
N ARG A 480 51.17 15.90 15.69
CA ARG A 480 52.01 16.33 16.81
C ARG A 480 51.81 15.40 18.00
N ALA A 481 52.82 14.62 18.34
CA ALA A 481 52.87 13.82 19.57
C ALA A 481 53.59 14.58 20.70
N GLY A 482 54.50 15.49 20.33
CA GLY A 482 55.36 16.26 21.22
C GLY A 482 56.56 15.46 21.71
N ARG A 483 57.37 16.08 22.58
CA ARG A 483 58.65 15.52 23.00
C ARG A 483 58.50 14.45 24.08
N PRO A 484 59.02 13.23 23.89
CA PRO A 484 59.00 12.23 24.95
C PRO A 484 59.92 12.62 26.12
N GLY A 485 59.52 12.23 27.33
CA GLY A 485 60.34 12.42 28.53
C GLY A 485 61.67 11.66 28.42
N GLY A 486 62.71 12.16 29.09
CA GLY A 486 64.06 11.57 29.02
C GLY A 486 64.15 10.11 29.47
N ASN A 487 63.21 9.64 30.28
CA ASN A 487 63.11 8.25 30.76
C ASN A 487 61.92 7.50 30.15
N ALA A 488 61.29 8.02 29.09
CA ALA A 488 60.13 7.39 28.48
C ALA A 488 60.49 6.06 27.81
N ASP A 489 59.58 5.09 27.89
CA ASP A 489 59.67 3.76 27.26
C ASP A 489 59.44 3.85 25.74
N LEU A 490 60.38 4.49 25.03
CA LEU A 490 60.34 4.68 23.58
C LEU A 490 61.52 3.98 22.90
N GLY A 491 61.22 3.16 21.89
CA GLY A 491 62.24 2.43 21.13
C GLY A 491 63.16 1.62 22.05
N TRP A 492 64.47 1.78 21.90
CA TRP A 492 65.50 1.10 22.70
C TRP A 492 66.08 1.94 23.86
N ARG A 493 65.43 3.05 24.25
CA ARG A 493 65.97 4.05 25.21
C ARG A 493 66.42 3.52 26.58
N HIS A 494 65.99 2.32 26.98
CA HIS A 494 66.41 1.68 28.24
C HIS A 494 67.82 1.11 28.24
N THR A 495 68.47 1.01 27.08
CA THR A 495 69.81 0.42 26.97
C THR A 495 70.92 1.45 26.73
N ALA A 496 70.58 2.62 26.21
CA ALA A 496 71.54 3.67 25.82
C ALA A 496 70.84 5.03 25.65
N PRO A 497 71.57 6.15 25.75
CA PRO A 497 71.01 7.48 25.47
C PRO A 497 70.63 7.66 24.00
N ASP A 498 69.76 8.64 23.73
CA ASP A 498 69.34 9.00 22.37
C ASP A 498 70.55 9.39 21.49
N ALA A 499 70.78 8.63 20.43
CA ALA A 499 71.72 8.94 19.34
C ALA A 499 71.04 9.74 18.22
N TYR A 500 69.71 9.69 18.14
CA TYR A 500 68.87 10.38 17.17
C TYR A 500 67.71 11.09 17.87
N PRO A 501 67.29 12.27 17.37
CA PRO A 501 66.14 12.96 17.96
C PRO A 501 64.86 12.13 17.76
N PRO A 502 64.03 11.96 18.80
CA PRO A 502 62.72 11.31 18.65
C PRO A 502 61.80 12.12 17.75
N LEU A 503 60.93 11.45 17.00
CA LEU A 503 59.98 12.11 16.12
C LEU A 503 58.83 12.73 16.94
N GLU A 504 58.75 14.06 16.96
CA GLU A 504 57.75 14.80 17.76
C GLU A 504 56.53 15.21 16.93
N GLU A 505 56.72 15.40 15.63
CA GLU A 505 55.71 15.83 14.66
C GLU A 505 55.95 15.20 13.30
N ASP A 506 54.90 15.10 12.50
CA ASP A 506 54.95 14.50 11.16
C ASP A 506 53.95 15.19 10.22
N LYS A 507 54.19 15.07 8.90
CA LYS A 507 53.28 15.56 7.85
C LYS A 507 53.06 14.48 6.84
N THR A 508 51.79 14.17 6.60
CA THR A 508 51.42 13.05 5.74
C THR A 508 50.40 13.43 4.68
N ALA A 509 50.41 12.70 3.58
CA ALA A 509 49.45 12.81 2.49
C ALA A 509 48.86 11.44 2.13
N GLN A 510 47.60 11.42 1.75
CA GLN A 510 46.85 10.22 1.33
C GLN A 510 45.92 10.55 0.17
N GLY A 511 45.69 9.56 -0.70
CA GLY A 511 44.64 9.60 -1.71
C GLY A 511 43.68 8.43 -1.53
N ARG A 512 42.41 8.64 -1.89
CA ARG A 512 41.38 7.60 -1.88
C ARG A 512 40.44 7.76 -3.06
N VAL A 513 40.09 6.65 -3.68
CA VAL A 513 38.98 6.53 -4.65
C VAL A 513 37.97 5.58 -4.04
N SER A 514 36.69 5.94 -4.06
CA SER A 514 35.61 5.06 -3.62
C SER A 514 34.48 5.00 -4.64
N ALA A 515 33.80 3.85 -4.63
CA ALA A 515 32.66 3.56 -5.48
C ALA A 515 31.53 2.98 -4.63
N ARG A 516 30.28 3.28 -5.04
CA ARG A 516 29.06 2.72 -4.46
C ARG A 516 28.02 2.50 -5.55
N TRP A 517 27.41 1.32 -5.57
CA TRP A 517 26.35 0.95 -6.52
C TRP A 517 25.16 0.38 -5.75
N GLU A 518 24.01 1.02 -5.90
CA GLU A 518 22.78 0.68 -5.20
C GLU A 518 21.80 -0.01 -6.16
N LEU A 519 21.47 -1.27 -5.87
CA LEU A 519 20.49 -2.13 -6.56
C LEU A 519 19.32 -2.43 -5.60
N PRO A 520 18.15 -2.87 -6.09
CA PRO A 520 16.96 -3.04 -5.25
C PRO A 520 17.18 -3.84 -3.95
N ASP A 521 17.88 -4.96 -4.03
CA ASP A 521 18.13 -5.86 -2.88
C ASP A 521 19.61 -5.95 -2.49
N LEU A 522 20.47 -5.15 -3.11
CA LEU A 522 21.92 -5.22 -2.92
C LEU A 522 22.57 -3.84 -3.05
N THR A 523 23.45 -3.49 -2.14
CA THR A 523 24.35 -2.34 -2.30
C THR A 523 25.77 -2.86 -2.32
N LEU A 524 26.54 -2.54 -3.36
CA LEU A 524 27.97 -2.81 -3.45
C LEU A 524 28.75 -1.54 -3.15
N PHE A 525 29.84 -1.63 -2.40
CA PHE A 525 30.70 -0.50 -2.12
C PHE A 525 32.16 -0.93 -1.96
N GLY A 526 33.07 -0.02 -2.26
CA GLY A 526 34.49 -0.23 -1.99
C GLY A 526 35.30 1.05 -2.07
N SER A 527 36.51 0.99 -1.56
CA SER A 527 37.49 2.05 -1.63
C SER A 527 38.90 1.49 -1.86
N LEU A 528 39.73 2.27 -2.55
CA LEU A 528 41.16 2.02 -2.71
C LEU A 528 41.90 3.32 -2.40
N GLY A 529 42.96 3.22 -1.62
CA GLY A 529 43.78 4.36 -1.24
C GLY A 529 45.16 3.93 -0.79
N SER A 530 45.80 4.80 0.00
CA SER A 530 47.10 4.54 0.60
C SER A 530 47.09 4.77 2.10
N SER A 531 48.05 4.18 2.80
CA SER A 531 48.42 4.60 4.15
C SER A 531 49.17 5.95 4.07
N PRO A 532 49.42 6.62 5.22
CA PRO A 532 50.10 7.92 5.24
C PRO A 532 51.43 7.91 4.49
N ALA A 533 51.52 8.66 3.39
CA ALA A 533 52.77 8.88 2.68
C ALA A 533 53.52 10.08 3.28
N GLY A 534 54.85 10.01 3.32
CA GLY A 534 55.72 11.04 3.90
C GLY A 534 56.07 10.83 5.38
N GLY A 535 55.46 9.83 6.02
CA GLY A 535 55.79 9.44 7.40
C GLY A 535 57.12 8.70 7.54
N ALA A 536 57.42 8.23 8.75
CA ALA A 536 58.67 7.51 9.01
C ALA A 536 58.75 6.22 8.16
N VAL A 537 57.67 5.42 8.15
CA VAL A 537 57.61 4.17 7.38
C VAL A 537 57.04 4.39 5.98
N SER A 538 57.31 3.45 5.07
CA SER A 538 56.82 3.50 3.69
C SER A 538 55.29 3.35 3.63
N SER A 539 54.67 4.02 2.66
CA SER A 539 53.24 3.88 2.39
C SER A 539 52.90 2.54 1.76
N SER A 540 51.72 2.02 2.08
CA SER A 540 51.14 0.77 1.57
C SER A 540 49.75 1.03 1.03
N ALA A 541 49.25 0.17 0.14
CA ALA A 541 47.87 0.25 -0.32
C ALA A 541 46.90 0.05 0.87
N THR A 542 45.76 0.74 0.85
CA THR A 542 44.66 0.56 1.80
C THR A 542 43.36 0.49 1.02
N GLY A 543 42.30 0.00 1.64
CA GLY A 543 41.01 -0.07 0.98
C GLY A 543 40.02 -0.97 1.68
N ASP A 544 38.84 -1.05 1.09
CA ASP A 544 37.77 -1.92 1.52
C ASP A 544 36.90 -2.34 0.34
N PHE A 545 36.24 -3.47 0.50
CA PHE A 545 35.16 -3.90 -0.38
C PHE A 545 34.08 -4.55 0.46
N GLY A 546 32.84 -4.20 0.22
CA GLY A 546 31.71 -4.75 0.93
C GLY A 546 30.42 -4.73 0.16
N LEU A 547 29.45 -5.46 0.71
CA LEU A 547 28.09 -5.51 0.21
C LEU A 547 27.10 -5.42 1.36
N THR A 548 25.93 -4.87 1.09
CA THR A 548 24.76 -4.93 1.96
C THR A 548 23.63 -5.59 1.20
N TYR A 549 23.18 -6.74 1.67
CA TYR A 549 22.04 -7.47 1.14
C TYR A 549 20.79 -7.16 1.95
N TYR A 550 19.66 -6.93 1.27
CA TYR A 550 18.38 -6.60 1.88
C TYR A 550 17.36 -7.69 1.59
N ARG A 551 16.74 -8.24 2.64
CA ARG A 551 15.61 -9.17 2.53
C ARG A 551 14.76 -9.04 3.77
N ASP A 552 13.71 -8.22 3.69
CA ASP A 552 12.83 -7.92 4.81
C ASP A 552 12.38 -9.21 5.54
N PRO A 553 12.44 -9.25 6.88
CA PRO A 553 12.82 -8.18 7.82
C PRO A 553 14.32 -8.09 8.16
N TYR A 554 15.20 -8.60 7.31
CA TYR A 554 16.64 -8.70 7.56
C TYR A 554 17.47 -7.84 6.60
N SER A 555 18.62 -7.38 7.07
CA SER A 555 19.73 -6.96 6.21
C SER A 555 21.04 -7.50 6.74
N ALA A 556 21.95 -7.80 5.82
CA ALA A 556 23.28 -8.29 6.16
C ALA A 556 24.33 -7.51 5.39
N THR A 557 25.34 -7.01 6.10
CA THR A 557 26.51 -6.38 5.52
C THR A 557 27.72 -7.27 5.72
N ALA A 558 28.50 -7.46 4.68
CA ALA A 558 29.79 -8.15 4.72
C ALA A 558 30.85 -7.27 4.09
N GLN A 559 32.03 -7.19 4.70
CA GLN A 559 33.12 -6.33 4.24
C GLN A 559 34.46 -7.02 4.46
N VAL A 560 35.39 -6.79 3.54
CA VAL A 560 36.83 -7.03 3.72
C VAL A 560 37.56 -5.70 3.67
N PHE A 561 38.63 -5.54 4.44
CA PHE A 561 39.32 -4.26 4.57
C PHE A 561 40.81 -4.39 4.86
N GLN A 562 41.54 -3.35 4.50
CA GLN A 562 42.90 -3.05 4.94
C GLN A 562 42.96 -1.56 5.32
N ARG A 563 43.13 -1.26 6.61
CA ARG A 563 43.00 0.09 7.18
C ARG A 563 44.22 0.44 8.04
N VAL A 564 44.40 1.73 8.30
CA VAL A 564 45.48 2.26 9.16
C VAL A 564 45.00 2.32 10.60
N VAL A 565 45.83 1.89 11.55
CA VAL A 565 45.54 1.98 12.98
C VAL A 565 45.99 3.35 13.51
N GLY A 566 45.08 4.11 14.14
CA GLY A 566 45.24 5.56 14.26
C GLY A 566 45.48 6.26 15.62
N PRO A 567 45.55 5.63 16.82
CA PRO A 567 45.51 6.44 18.04
C PRO A 567 46.87 7.07 18.42
N SER A 568 47.98 6.66 17.81
CA SER A 568 49.32 7.19 18.11
C SER A 568 50.11 7.48 16.83
N LEU A 569 51.13 8.34 16.94
CA LEU A 569 52.04 8.63 15.82
C LEU A 569 52.75 7.35 15.34
N LEU A 570 53.16 6.49 16.28
CA LEU A 570 53.78 5.20 16.00
C LEU A 570 52.85 4.28 15.19
N ALA A 571 51.59 4.12 15.62
CA ALA A 571 50.64 3.26 14.91
C ALA A 571 50.27 3.84 13.53
N TYR A 572 50.12 5.16 13.42
CA TYR A 572 49.58 5.81 12.23
C TYR A 572 50.59 5.94 11.08
N SER A 573 51.75 6.57 11.33
CA SER A 573 52.77 6.86 10.30
C SER A 573 54.16 6.31 10.63
N GLY A 574 54.29 5.63 11.77
CA GLY A 574 55.56 5.08 12.25
C GLY A 574 56.46 6.13 12.87
N THR A 575 57.55 5.67 13.49
CA THR A 575 58.57 6.55 14.07
C THR A 575 59.98 5.99 13.86
N ARG A 576 60.98 6.68 14.41
CA ARG A 576 62.40 6.31 14.32
C ARG A 576 62.99 6.13 15.71
N ASP A 577 63.68 5.01 15.90
CA ASP A 577 64.20 4.61 17.20
C ASP A 577 65.28 5.60 17.62
N PRO A 578 65.14 6.28 18.77
CA PRO A 578 66.07 7.33 19.15
C PRO A 578 67.47 6.77 19.49
N VAL A 579 67.60 5.47 19.76
CA VAL A 579 68.88 4.81 20.04
C VAL A 579 69.42 4.12 18.79
N LEU A 580 68.62 3.24 18.17
CA LEU A 580 69.06 2.41 17.05
C LEU A 580 69.00 3.13 15.70
N GLY A 581 68.20 4.18 15.58
CA GLY A 581 67.95 4.89 14.33
C GLY A 581 67.12 4.11 13.31
N GLN A 582 66.66 2.90 13.66
CA GLN A 582 65.78 2.05 12.87
C GLN A 582 64.36 2.61 12.85
N ARG A 583 63.61 2.33 11.79
CA ARG A 583 62.22 2.79 11.66
C ARG A 583 61.28 1.66 12.05
N TRP A 584 60.18 1.97 12.71
CA TRP A 584 59.16 0.96 13.03
C TRP A 584 57.78 1.59 13.20
N GLY A 585 56.73 0.76 13.19
CA GLY A 585 55.33 1.18 13.30
C GLY A 585 54.60 1.23 11.96
N GLY A 586 53.65 2.16 11.81
CA GLY A 586 52.74 2.23 10.67
C GLY A 586 51.91 0.95 10.54
N VAL A 587 51.15 0.68 11.58
CA VAL A 587 50.37 -0.55 11.74
C VAL A 587 49.14 -0.49 10.84
N LEU A 588 48.96 -1.57 10.08
CA LEU A 588 47.77 -1.82 9.29
C LEU A 588 46.96 -2.92 9.95
N GLU A 589 45.65 -2.86 9.80
CA GLU A 589 44.74 -3.95 10.11
C GLU A 589 44.08 -4.48 8.83
N ARG A 590 44.19 -5.79 8.60
CA ARG A 590 43.62 -6.50 7.45
C ARG A 590 42.59 -7.50 7.95
N GLY A 591 41.35 -7.40 7.50
CA GLY A 591 40.29 -8.17 8.13
C GLY A 591 39.02 -8.28 7.33
N ALA A 592 38.05 -8.91 7.97
CA ALA A 592 36.69 -9.05 7.48
C ALA A 592 35.69 -8.79 8.61
N SER A 593 34.57 -8.14 8.28
CA SER A 593 33.46 -7.91 9.19
C SER A 593 32.14 -8.36 8.58
N VAL A 594 31.25 -8.78 9.46
CA VAL A 594 29.86 -9.09 9.13
C VAL A 594 28.93 -8.41 10.13
N LEU A 595 27.79 -7.94 9.66
CA LEU A 595 26.77 -7.30 10.46
C LEU A 595 25.39 -7.77 9.97
N GLY A 596 24.65 -8.45 10.83
CA GLY A 596 23.25 -8.78 10.61
C GLY A 596 22.34 -7.85 11.40
N VAL A 597 21.29 -7.35 10.75
CA VAL A 597 20.23 -6.58 11.39
C VAL A 597 18.91 -7.31 11.15
N TRP A 598 18.10 -7.39 12.21
CA TRP A 598 16.73 -7.88 12.16
C TRP A 598 15.78 -6.78 12.64
N ALA A 599 14.84 -6.39 11.79
CA ALA A 599 13.81 -5.39 12.08
C ALA A 599 12.46 -5.87 11.52
N PRO A 600 11.67 -6.64 12.30
CA PRO A 600 10.42 -7.30 11.87
C PRO A 600 9.25 -6.35 11.58
N GLY A 601 9.45 -5.04 11.59
CA GLY A 601 8.39 -4.03 11.57
C GLY A 601 8.04 -3.51 12.98
N GLY A 602 7.34 -2.38 13.04
CA GLY A 602 7.04 -1.70 14.30
C GLY A 602 8.22 -0.89 14.83
N ARG A 603 8.55 -1.04 16.12
CA ARG A 603 9.53 -0.19 16.84
C ARG A 603 10.74 -0.96 17.35
N LEU A 604 10.90 -2.26 17.06
CA LEU A 604 11.99 -3.09 17.61
C LEU A 604 13.00 -3.46 16.53
N SER A 605 14.28 -3.41 16.89
CA SER A 605 15.38 -3.90 16.04
C SER A 605 16.44 -4.60 16.88
N ALA A 606 17.11 -5.58 16.28
CA ALA A 606 18.28 -6.25 16.84
C ALA A 606 19.42 -6.21 15.82
N ALA A 607 20.65 -6.13 16.31
CA ALA A 607 21.83 -6.24 15.47
C ALA A 607 22.90 -7.11 16.13
N LEU A 608 23.62 -7.85 15.30
CA LEU A 608 24.76 -8.67 15.68
C LEU A 608 25.88 -8.46 14.67
N GLY A 609 27.04 -8.06 15.15
CA GLY A 609 28.22 -7.82 14.32
C GLY A 609 29.43 -8.57 14.83
N ALA A 610 30.23 -9.10 13.91
CA ALA A 610 31.48 -9.77 14.21
C ALA A 610 32.58 -9.27 13.27
N GLU A 611 33.80 -9.20 13.79
CA GLU A 611 34.96 -8.79 13.00
C GLU A 611 36.19 -9.60 13.41
N TRP A 612 37.01 -9.93 12.41
CA TRP A 612 38.34 -10.50 12.59
C TRP A 612 39.35 -9.67 11.80
N ALA A 613 40.51 -9.43 12.40
CA ALA A 613 41.61 -8.75 11.72
C ALA A 613 42.98 -9.30 12.14
N GLU A 614 43.91 -9.30 11.20
CA GLU A 614 45.34 -9.38 11.43
C GLU A 614 45.92 -7.97 11.48
N LEU A 615 46.85 -7.72 12.40
CA LEU A 615 47.52 -6.44 12.57
C LEU A 615 49.03 -6.64 12.43
N ASP A 616 49.62 -5.87 11.52
CA ASP A 616 51.04 -5.93 11.20
C ASP A 616 51.59 -4.54 10.84
N GLY A 617 52.90 -4.35 10.93
CA GLY A 617 53.56 -3.09 10.65
C GLY A 617 55.05 -3.29 10.40
N HIS A 618 55.77 -2.21 10.06
CA HIS A 618 57.21 -2.29 9.85
C HIS A 618 57.92 -2.56 11.20
N ASP A 619 58.57 -3.70 11.32
CA ASP A 619 59.25 -4.15 12.55
C ASP A 619 58.35 -4.10 13.81
N VAL A 620 57.06 -4.38 13.63
CA VAL A 620 56.08 -4.61 14.70
C VAL A 620 55.76 -6.09 14.75
N ALA A 621 55.60 -6.67 15.94
CA ALA A 621 55.17 -8.06 16.06
C ALA A 621 53.72 -8.23 15.55
N ASP A 622 53.46 -9.30 14.80
CA ASP A 622 52.11 -9.59 14.31
C ASP A 622 51.11 -9.81 15.46
N ASN A 623 49.85 -9.47 15.21
CA ASN A 623 48.76 -9.66 16.16
C ASN A 623 47.46 -10.06 15.44
N HIS A 624 46.55 -10.70 16.16
CA HIS A 624 45.21 -11.01 15.67
C HIS A 624 44.17 -10.44 16.62
N ARG A 625 43.08 -9.91 16.05
CA ARG A 625 41.94 -9.34 16.75
C ARG A 625 40.66 -10.07 16.39
N TYR A 626 39.82 -10.29 17.39
CA TYR A 626 38.44 -10.70 17.25
C TYR A 626 37.54 -9.69 17.96
N GLN A 627 36.44 -9.30 17.34
CA GLN A 627 35.42 -8.46 17.94
C GLN A 627 34.02 -9.03 17.71
N LEU A 628 33.17 -8.90 18.72
CA LEU A 628 31.74 -9.23 18.66
C LEU A 628 30.96 -8.08 19.28
N SER A 629 29.83 -7.73 18.66
CA SER A 629 28.92 -6.71 19.17
C SER A 629 27.48 -7.15 18.99
N GLY A 630 26.64 -6.82 19.96
CA GLY A 630 25.21 -7.13 19.92
C GLY A 630 24.39 -6.01 20.53
N SER A 631 23.29 -5.64 19.89
CA SER A 631 22.39 -4.60 20.40
C SER A 631 20.92 -4.94 20.18
N LEU A 632 20.09 -4.51 21.12
CA LEU A 632 18.64 -4.42 20.95
C LEU A 632 18.26 -2.95 21.03
N ALA A 633 17.36 -2.49 20.18
CA ALA A 633 16.95 -1.09 20.13
C ALA A 633 15.45 -0.98 19.94
N TYR A 634 14.84 -0.09 20.72
CA TYR A 634 13.46 0.35 20.58
C TYR A 634 13.42 1.76 20.00
N ASP A 635 12.66 1.97 18.93
CA ASP A 635 12.47 3.24 18.25
C ASP A 635 11.29 4.02 18.85
N LEU A 636 11.59 5.15 19.50
CA LEU A 636 10.59 6.04 20.09
C LEU A 636 9.83 6.86 19.04
N LYS A 637 10.44 7.08 17.87
CA LYS A 637 9.90 7.80 16.71
C LYS A 637 9.09 9.07 17.04
N PRO A 638 9.66 10.06 17.74
CA PRO A 638 9.02 11.37 17.95
C PRO A 638 8.84 12.13 16.62
N GLU A 639 7.95 13.12 16.61
CA GLU A 639 7.72 13.97 15.44
C GLU A 639 9.01 14.69 15.02
N GLY A 640 9.27 14.76 13.70
CA GLY A 640 10.47 15.37 13.15
C GLY A 640 11.72 14.49 13.13
N PHE A 641 11.61 13.22 13.57
CA PHE A 641 12.69 12.24 13.53
C PHE A 641 12.40 11.15 12.50
N ASP A 642 13.45 10.68 11.83
CA ASP A 642 13.35 9.44 11.06
C ASP A 642 13.35 8.24 12.01
N TYR A 643 14.23 8.27 13.02
CA TYR A 643 14.23 7.34 14.14
C TYR A 643 14.87 7.96 15.40
N LEU A 644 14.48 7.46 16.58
CA LEU A 644 15.16 7.67 17.86
C LEU A 644 15.24 6.34 18.60
N ARG A 645 16.38 5.68 18.50
CA ARG A 645 16.60 4.32 19.00
C ARG A 645 17.30 4.35 20.33
N VAL A 646 16.79 3.56 21.27
CA VAL A 646 17.38 3.39 22.60
C VAL A 646 17.38 1.92 22.97
N GLY A 647 18.48 1.41 23.53
CA GLY A 647 18.49 0.07 24.09
C GLY A 647 19.86 -0.47 24.47
N PRO A 648 19.92 -1.72 24.95
CA PRO A 648 21.15 -2.31 25.45
C PRO A 648 22.14 -2.61 24.32
N LEU A 649 23.43 -2.43 24.65
CA LEU A 649 24.57 -2.73 23.79
C LEU A 649 25.58 -3.60 24.56
N LEU A 650 26.14 -4.59 23.87
CA LEU A 650 27.21 -5.47 24.34
C LEU A 650 28.36 -5.43 23.32
N GLN A 651 29.58 -5.34 23.82
CA GLN A 651 30.81 -5.35 23.03
C GLN A 651 31.84 -6.27 23.67
N TYR A 652 32.46 -7.12 22.86
CA TYR A 652 33.54 -8.00 23.26
C TYR A 652 34.69 -7.88 22.26
N SER A 653 35.92 -7.83 22.75
CA SER A 653 37.12 -7.85 21.93
C SER A 653 38.21 -8.70 22.55
N ALA A 654 39.02 -9.37 21.72
CA ALA A 654 40.17 -10.13 22.16
C ALA A 654 41.33 -9.95 21.18
N TYR A 655 42.54 -9.77 21.71
CA TYR A 655 43.78 -9.72 20.93
C TYR A 655 44.69 -10.89 21.31
N GLN A 656 45.49 -11.35 20.36
CA GLN A 656 46.47 -12.41 20.60
C GLN A 656 47.62 -11.95 21.50
N ARG A 657 48.08 -10.70 21.31
CA ARG A 657 49.22 -10.12 22.01
C ARG A 657 48.89 -8.72 22.52
N ASN A 658 49.50 -8.38 23.65
CA ASN A 658 49.52 -7.02 24.18
C ASN A 658 50.69 -6.25 23.55
N LEU A 659 50.39 -5.42 22.54
CA LEU A 659 51.34 -4.60 21.77
C LEU A 659 51.11 -3.09 21.97
N ARG A 660 50.56 -2.70 23.12
CA ARG A 660 50.17 -1.32 23.43
C ARG A 660 51.32 -0.37 23.70
N TYR A 661 52.51 -0.90 23.99
CA TYR A 661 53.65 -0.11 24.44
C TYR A 661 54.39 0.54 23.25
N PHE A 662 55.45 1.30 23.53
CA PHE A 662 56.16 2.12 22.55
C PHE A 662 57.65 1.76 22.41
N THR A 663 58.08 0.67 23.02
CA THR A 663 59.41 0.10 22.78
C THR A 663 59.43 -0.65 21.45
N TYR A 664 60.63 -0.83 20.88
CA TYR A 664 60.78 -1.42 19.55
C TYR A 664 60.13 -2.81 19.46
N GLY A 665 59.37 -3.04 18.38
CA GLY A 665 58.56 -4.25 18.19
C GLY A 665 57.12 -4.14 18.68
N HIS A 666 56.78 -3.14 19.51
CA HIS A 666 55.38 -2.81 19.83
C HIS A 666 54.79 -1.85 18.80
N GLY A 667 53.46 -1.80 18.74
CA GLY A 667 52.70 -0.99 17.78
C GLY A 667 52.07 0.28 18.35
N GLY A 668 52.09 0.48 19.67
CA GLY A 668 51.53 1.69 20.30
C GLY A 668 50.01 1.83 20.11
N TYR A 669 49.27 0.70 20.10
CA TYR A 669 47.82 0.67 19.94
C TYR A 669 47.16 -0.23 20.99
N TYR A 670 45.92 0.09 21.37
CA TYR A 670 45.19 -0.68 22.38
C TYR A 670 44.87 -2.11 21.91
N SER A 671 45.35 -3.10 22.68
CA SER A 671 45.26 -4.52 22.31
C SER A 671 45.11 -5.43 23.54
N PRO A 672 43.99 -5.34 24.28
CA PRO A 672 43.77 -6.17 25.46
C PRO A 672 43.55 -7.63 25.05
N GLN A 673 44.02 -8.56 25.86
CA GLN A 673 43.76 -9.97 25.61
C GLN A 673 42.27 -10.26 25.68
N ARG A 674 41.54 -9.61 26.60
CA ARG A 674 40.10 -9.69 26.69
C ARG A 674 39.51 -8.35 27.14
N SER A 675 38.47 -7.90 26.46
CA SER A 675 37.64 -6.80 26.95
C SER A 675 36.17 -7.11 26.73
N LEU A 676 35.36 -6.86 27.76
CA LEU A 676 33.92 -7.02 27.74
C LEU A 676 33.28 -5.74 28.28
N GLN A 677 32.38 -5.16 27.50
CA GLN A 677 31.70 -3.92 27.82
C GLN A 677 30.22 -4.03 27.50
N TRP A 678 29.38 -3.45 28.33
CA TRP A 678 27.92 -3.47 28.13
C TRP A 678 27.28 -2.22 28.71
N GLY A 679 26.14 -1.82 28.17
CA GLY A 679 25.42 -0.66 28.67
C GLY A 679 24.36 -0.17 27.69
N LEU A 680 24.22 1.14 27.56
CA LEU A 680 23.14 1.78 26.82
C LEU A 680 23.67 2.42 25.52
N LEU A 681 22.89 2.26 24.44
CA LEU A 681 23.03 2.96 23.17
C LEU A 681 21.84 3.87 22.92
N VAL A 682 22.10 5.07 22.41
CA VAL A 682 21.12 6.00 21.84
C VAL A 682 21.58 6.37 20.43
N ASP A 683 20.72 6.23 19.43
CA ASP A 683 20.95 6.73 18.06
C ASP A 683 19.74 7.50 17.57
N ALA A 684 19.94 8.75 17.19
CA ALA A 684 18.89 9.67 16.78
C ALA A 684 19.22 10.25 15.41
N LEU A 685 18.28 10.15 14.47
CA LEU A 685 18.37 10.76 13.15
C LEU A 685 17.13 11.62 12.90
N SER A 686 17.33 12.87 12.48
CA SER A 686 16.21 13.72 12.09
C SER A 686 15.53 13.24 10.81
N ALA A 687 14.30 13.71 10.59
CA ALA A 687 13.53 13.36 9.41
C ALA A 687 14.34 13.66 8.13
N GLU A 688 14.22 12.77 7.14
CA GLU A 688 14.80 12.98 5.83
C GLU A 688 14.09 14.11 5.06
N ASN A 689 14.74 14.63 4.02
CA ASN A 689 14.21 15.66 3.12
C ASN A 689 13.92 17.00 3.79
N GLN A 690 14.81 17.41 4.67
CA GLN A 690 14.74 18.69 5.38
C GLN A 690 15.84 19.63 4.89
N ARG A 691 15.70 20.95 5.13
CA ARG A 691 16.78 21.92 4.82
C ARG A 691 17.99 21.82 5.75
N GLN A 692 17.85 21.05 6.83
CA GLN A 692 18.91 20.71 7.75
C GLN A 692 18.77 19.23 8.11
N GLN A 693 19.89 18.55 8.29
CA GLN A 693 19.92 17.15 8.69
C GLN A 693 20.90 17.01 9.84
N TRP A 694 20.59 16.17 10.82
CA TRP A 694 21.49 15.89 11.93
C TRP A 694 21.33 14.47 12.44
N ARG A 695 22.40 13.98 13.04
CA ARG A 695 22.44 12.68 13.71
C ARG A 695 23.23 12.78 15.00
N ALA A 696 22.78 12.09 16.03
CA ALA A 696 23.49 11.98 17.30
C ALA A 696 23.53 10.53 17.77
N VAL A 697 24.71 10.01 18.06
CA VAL A 697 24.92 8.65 18.56
C VAL A 697 25.67 8.72 19.89
N GLY A 698 25.10 8.12 20.92
CA GLY A 698 25.65 8.12 22.27
C GLY A 698 25.71 6.72 22.86
N THR A 699 26.79 6.38 23.55
CA THR A 699 26.90 5.15 24.34
C THR A 699 27.43 5.44 25.74
N ILE A 700 26.92 4.69 26.73
CA ILE A 700 27.47 4.64 28.08
C ILE A 700 27.62 3.18 28.44
N LEU A 701 28.86 2.74 28.63
CA LEU A 701 29.22 1.33 28.83
C LEU A 701 29.99 1.15 30.13
N HIS A 702 29.73 0.05 30.82
CA HIS A 702 30.54 -0.45 31.91
C HIS A 702 31.26 -1.72 31.46
N GLY A 703 32.51 -1.90 31.86
CA GLY A 703 33.24 -3.09 31.46
C GLY A 703 34.59 -3.26 32.11
N SER A 704 35.27 -4.32 31.68
CA SER A 704 36.64 -4.65 32.06
C SER A 704 37.51 -4.92 30.83
N ALA A 705 38.80 -4.69 30.99
CA ALA A 705 39.84 -5.02 30.03
C ALA A 705 41.02 -5.64 30.77
N ASP A 706 41.40 -6.85 30.37
CA ASP A 706 42.55 -7.59 30.89
C ASP A 706 43.65 -7.60 29.83
N GLU A 707 44.83 -7.14 30.23
CA GLU A 707 46.04 -7.06 29.42
C GLU A 707 47.12 -7.94 30.07
N ASP A 708 47.54 -8.99 29.39
CA ASP A 708 48.60 -9.87 29.88
C ASP A 708 49.95 -9.15 29.89
N ALA A 709 50.88 -9.69 30.69
CA ALA A 709 52.28 -9.30 30.65
C ALA A 709 52.86 -9.41 29.24
N ALA A 710 53.67 -8.43 28.85
CA ALA A 710 54.24 -8.34 27.50
C ALA A 710 55.76 -8.20 27.53
N PRO A 711 56.52 -8.91 26.67
CA PRO A 711 57.95 -8.65 26.52
C PRO A 711 58.20 -7.18 26.17
N ARG A 712 59.22 -6.58 26.77
CA ARG A 712 59.59 -5.19 26.46
C ARG A 712 59.98 -5.02 24.99
N PHE A 713 60.62 -6.02 24.40
CA PHE A 713 60.95 -6.04 22.97
C PHE A 713 60.35 -7.29 22.31
N PRO A 714 59.11 -7.23 21.79
CA PRO A 714 58.41 -8.40 21.26
C PRO A 714 59.16 -9.11 20.12
N ALA A 715 59.90 -8.36 19.30
CA ALA A 715 60.73 -8.90 18.23
C ALA A 715 62.05 -9.53 18.73
N ARG A 716 62.50 -9.18 19.94
CA ARG A 716 63.70 -9.75 20.59
C ARG A 716 63.49 -9.90 22.11
N PRO A 717 62.67 -10.86 22.56
CA PRO A 717 62.27 -10.96 23.96
C PRO A 717 63.42 -11.18 24.95
N ALA A 718 64.56 -11.72 24.49
CA ALA A 718 65.74 -11.95 25.30
C ALA A 718 66.49 -10.66 25.69
N ASP A 719 66.28 -9.57 24.96
CA ASP A 719 67.05 -8.33 25.08
C ASP A 719 66.43 -7.33 26.10
N GLY A 720 65.35 -7.71 26.80
CA GLY A 720 64.65 -6.81 27.72
C GLY A 720 63.83 -7.53 28.78
N GLY A 721 63.33 -6.75 29.75
CA GLY A 721 62.39 -7.24 30.76
C GLY A 721 60.97 -7.42 30.21
N GLN A 722 59.98 -7.48 31.11
CA GLN A 722 58.57 -7.56 30.74
C GLN A 722 57.79 -6.39 31.34
N TYR A 723 56.75 -5.96 30.62
CA TYR A 723 55.66 -5.18 31.17
C TYR A 723 54.74 -6.09 31.99
N ALA A 724 54.26 -5.59 33.12
CA ALA A 724 53.34 -6.32 33.97
C ALA A 724 51.96 -6.46 33.32
N GLU A 725 51.22 -7.49 33.72
CA GLU A 725 49.80 -7.60 33.40
C GLU A 725 48.99 -6.49 34.09
N THR A 726 47.91 -6.05 33.45
CA THR A 726 47.05 -4.97 33.92
C THR A 726 45.58 -5.31 33.69
N THR A 727 44.75 -5.13 34.72
CA THR A 727 43.28 -5.18 34.59
C THR A 727 42.73 -3.79 34.84
N THR A 728 41.96 -3.28 33.89
CA THR A 728 41.24 -2.01 34.04
C THR A 728 39.74 -2.23 34.03
N ARG A 729 39.03 -1.55 34.94
CA ARG A 729 37.57 -1.57 35.03
C ARG A 729 37.07 -0.14 35.12
N GLY A 730 35.95 0.15 34.48
CA GLY A 730 35.36 1.47 34.58
C GLY A 730 34.19 1.71 33.65
N LEU A 731 33.78 2.97 33.62
CA LEU A 731 32.79 3.48 32.70
C LEU A 731 33.50 4.06 31.47
N ALA A 732 32.94 3.77 30.31
CA ALA A 732 33.29 4.40 29.04
C ALA A 732 32.06 5.10 28.47
N ALA A 733 32.25 6.25 27.84
CA ALA A 733 31.19 7.00 27.20
C ALA A 733 31.65 7.52 25.85
N ASN A 734 30.74 7.48 24.87
CA ASN A 734 30.96 8.07 23.56
C ASN A 734 29.76 8.94 23.19
N LEU A 735 30.03 10.07 22.55
CA LEU A 735 29.01 10.92 21.95
C LEU A 735 29.55 11.43 20.61
N GLU A 736 28.82 11.16 19.55
CA GLU A 736 29.06 11.70 18.21
C GLU A 736 27.83 12.51 17.78
N VAL A 737 28.06 13.72 17.28
CA VAL A 737 27.02 14.59 16.73
C VAL A 737 27.45 15.07 15.36
N GLN A 738 26.55 14.97 14.38
CA GLN A 738 26.71 15.44 13.02
C GLN A 738 25.57 16.37 12.66
N TRP A 739 25.87 17.41 11.89
CA TRP A 739 24.89 18.37 11.42
C TRP A 739 25.27 18.87 10.02
N ALA A 740 24.27 19.06 9.16
CA ALA A 740 24.41 19.68 7.86
C ALA A 740 23.22 20.60 7.58
N ARG A 741 23.45 21.68 6.83
CA ARG A 741 22.41 22.61 6.42
C ARG A 741 22.62 23.11 5.00
N LEU A 742 21.53 23.16 4.25
CA LEU A 742 21.46 23.76 2.94
C LEU A 742 21.26 25.28 3.09
N LEU A 743 22.34 26.05 2.92
CA LEU A 743 22.33 27.51 3.04
C LEU A 743 21.82 28.19 1.76
N ALA A 744 22.17 27.61 0.61
CA ALA A 744 21.71 28.01 -0.72
C ALA A 744 21.61 26.75 -1.60
N PRO A 745 20.93 26.78 -2.75
CA PRO A 745 20.78 25.58 -3.60
C PRO A 745 22.10 24.87 -3.96
N HIS A 746 23.20 25.61 -4.04
CA HIS A 746 24.55 25.09 -4.34
C HIS A 746 25.51 25.16 -3.14
N LEU A 747 25.02 25.29 -1.91
CA LEU A 747 25.86 25.47 -0.73
C LEU A 747 25.34 24.71 0.46
N ILE A 748 26.06 23.64 0.82
CA ILE A 748 25.83 22.84 2.02
C ILE A 748 26.99 23.11 2.99
N VAL A 749 26.66 23.44 4.22
CA VAL A 749 27.63 23.55 5.32
C VAL A 749 27.34 22.47 6.33
N GLY A 750 28.37 21.75 6.76
CA GLY A 750 28.28 20.73 7.77
C GLY A 750 29.27 20.94 8.91
N ALA A 751 28.96 20.37 10.06
CA ALA A 751 29.82 20.32 11.22
C ALA A 751 29.63 19.00 11.96
N TYR A 752 30.66 18.55 12.65
CA TYR A 752 30.59 17.37 13.49
C TYR A 752 31.52 17.51 14.68
N ALA A 753 31.19 16.77 15.73
CA ALA A 753 32.03 16.60 16.90
C ALA A 753 31.80 15.21 17.49
N ALA A 754 32.88 14.55 17.90
CA ALA A 754 32.82 13.32 18.66
C ALA A 754 33.75 13.39 19.86
N VAL A 755 33.31 12.82 20.97
CA VAL A 755 34.10 12.64 22.18
C VAL A 755 33.96 11.20 22.66
N SER A 756 35.08 10.62 23.05
CA SER A 756 35.18 9.29 23.63
C SER A 756 36.00 9.41 24.91
N SER A 757 35.48 8.87 26.01
CA SER A 757 36.18 8.85 27.30
C SER A 757 36.07 7.46 27.92
N ALA A 758 37.19 6.94 28.39
CA ALA A 758 37.31 5.68 29.11
C ALA A 758 38.47 5.80 30.11
N PRO A 759 38.65 4.87 31.07
CA PRO A 759 39.72 5.03 32.05
C PRO A 759 41.09 5.16 31.38
N GLY A 760 41.77 6.29 31.58
CA GLY A 760 43.08 6.53 30.96
C GLY A 760 43.07 6.91 29.48
N TYR A 761 41.91 7.19 28.87
CA TYR A 761 41.84 7.59 27.46
C TYR A 761 40.72 8.60 27.25
N ASP A 762 41.08 9.71 26.63
CA ASP A 762 40.13 10.66 26.10
C ASP A 762 40.52 10.98 24.66
N HIS A 763 39.56 10.86 23.76
CA HIS A 763 39.71 11.29 22.38
C HIS A 763 38.58 12.24 22.03
N ALA A 764 38.93 13.33 21.37
CA ALA A 764 37.97 14.26 20.83
C ALA A 764 38.37 14.64 19.42
N HIS A 765 37.40 14.70 18.51
CA HIS A 765 37.61 15.29 17.21
C HIS A 765 36.41 16.13 16.81
N ALA A 766 36.68 17.21 16.08
CA ALA A 766 35.65 18.08 15.55
C ALA A 766 36.10 18.63 14.20
N GLY A 767 35.12 18.87 13.34
CA GLY A 767 35.41 19.38 12.01
C GLY A 767 34.24 20.10 11.38
N VAL A 768 34.56 20.76 10.27
CA VAL A 768 33.61 21.49 9.43
C VAL A 768 33.75 21.03 7.99
N MET A 769 32.63 20.98 7.30
CA MET A 769 32.52 20.59 5.90
C MET A 769 31.87 21.72 5.11
N LEU A 770 32.42 22.00 3.94
CA LEU A 770 31.81 22.82 2.91
C LEU A 770 31.59 21.94 1.69
N ARG A 771 30.36 21.84 1.19
CA ARG A 771 30.02 21.09 -0.03
C ARG A 771 29.27 21.98 -1.02
N VAL A 772 29.74 21.97 -2.26
CA VAL A 772 29.20 22.72 -3.39
C VAL A 772 28.68 21.73 -4.43
N PRO A 773 27.39 21.36 -4.38
CA PRO A 773 26.76 20.57 -5.44
C PRO A 773 26.58 21.42 -6.70
N PHE A 774 26.85 20.84 -7.86
CA PHE A 774 26.74 21.52 -9.15
C PHE A 774 25.28 21.60 -9.63
N GLU A 775 24.45 20.66 -9.19
CA GLU A 775 23.00 20.72 -9.35
C GLU A 775 22.34 21.38 -8.13
N PRO A 776 21.27 22.17 -8.33
CA PRO A 776 20.59 22.84 -7.24
C PRO A 776 19.87 21.82 -6.35
N ARG A 777 20.11 21.90 -5.05
CA ARG A 777 19.43 21.13 -4.01
C ARG A 777 18.24 21.92 -3.45
N SER A 778 17.20 21.22 -3.02
CA SER A 778 16.07 21.80 -2.27
C SER A 778 15.93 21.26 -0.84
N SER A 779 16.53 20.10 -0.57
CA SER A 779 16.56 19.41 0.73
C SER A 779 17.84 18.59 0.89
N LEU A 780 18.05 18.08 2.10
CA LEU A 780 19.14 17.20 2.49
C LEU A 780 18.60 15.85 2.95
N VAL A 781 19.43 14.83 2.80
CA VAL A 781 19.25 13.48 3.35
C VAL A 781 20.40 13.12 4.28
N SER A 782 20.27 12.05 5.05
CA SER A 782 21.30 11.56 5.97
C SER A 782 22.63 11.26 5.27
N ALA A 783 22.59 10.93 3.98
CA ALA A 783 23.78 10.75 3.17
C ALA A 783 24.50 12.06 2.76
N ASP A 784 24.02 13.22 3.19
CA ASP A 784 24.67 14.53 3.05
C ASP A 784 25.39 14.97 4.35
N LEU A 785 25.33 14.17 5.41
CA LEU A 785 26.07 14.42 6.65
C LEU A 785 27.58 14.21 6.45
N PRO A 786 28.45 14.90 7.22
CA PRO A 786 29.90 14.80 7.06
C PRO A 786 30.50 13.39 7.17
N PHE A 787 29.90 12.49 7.97
CA PHE A 787 30.29 11.08 8.08
C PHE A 787 29.21 10.12 7.57
N ALA A 788 28.44 10.55 6.56
CA ALA A 788 27.48 9.70 5.87
C ALA A 788 28.08 8.39 5.34
N ASP A 789 29.38 8.42 5.03
CA ASP A 789 30.17 7.24 4.74
C ASP A 789 30.89 6.78 6.02
N PRO A 790 30.50 5.67 6.67
CA PRO A 790 31.18 5.15 7.86
C PRO A 790 32.67 4.88 7.62
N ARG A 791 33.13 4.78 6.36
CA ARG A 791 34.55 4.62 5.99
C ARG A 791 35.38 5.89 6.18
N THR A 792 34.73 7.04 6.38
CA THR A 792 35.40 8.32 6.69
C THR A 792 35.60 8.55 8.19
N ARG A 793 34.96 7.73 9.04
CA ARG A 793 35.19 7.69 10.48
C ARG A 793 36.55 7.05 10.74
N ARG A 794 37.37 7.71 11.56
CA ARG A 794 38.71 7.24 11.95
C ARG A 794 38.69 6.65 13.34
#